data_AF-A0A7X7KK88-F1
#
_entry.id   AF-A0A7X7KK88-F1
#
_cell.length_a   1.000
_cell.length_b   1.000
_cell.length_c   1.000
_cell.angle_alpha   90.00
_cell.angle_beta   90.00
_cell.angle_gamma   90.00
#
_symmetry.space_group_name_H-M   'P 1'
#
loop_
_entity.id
_entity.type
_entity.pdbx_description
1 polymer ?
#
loop_
_entity_poly.entity_id
_entity_poly.type
_entity_poly.pdbx_seq_one_letter_code
_entity_poly.pdbx_strand_id
1 'polypeptide(L)'
;MTTASRVFLGQGVLGVLLAFVGACRLAAAEIAVADPSRPLPVVVWAPAEDRVCRQLAEVLARRLGARTGGRVPSLQAESPGSSPASAGGVVVRLGPPPVSGPRLGLWQGSSPGAGGLGDLGPGGYAVVPARDGGGVCVFLAAADHRGQAAAVGGFLRHLDFRDGGAWMSDEARIDRIDPAVVMQVQQYKPAQWGNPFKDAPIELMREYVEELALWGSDSFWNLCCYMIDNPFAPGADAASVAAWERVRDLFLYAHALGLGIGLVDCPNSVYDDQLHLRKLGGSFVYREDVCPSIPEVRKVLLENRENLYRAARDAGIDLKYLLHFAHDNGGCGCDACQPWIMTYLGLTEELHRLARRYHPEVKVFLTTWMLSAAEKRMMLEFVERERPEWLAGVMDRPGVRLPEGLLSSGWQTIMTYGTDRVYGRMGADPMPAYLHGKVKGFLDQGIRAIFTYSEGIYDDINTAAIAQIARHPRDFDAVAFLAEYARAYFGTDAAASARLADLIATEFTAVPYAHSAHVGVRRPQVVMAALQEIEAGLPAWGRESWRYGILKAKVDLECLSERAGSLDWWLPGVTASLAAAAQPGAAGGGREAVGAAARRLREVTAEFAACRQRVDAVTRHLYLELYQTPNRHPVHGSFALTLPWAALVAELTQRCEALSTEADAGRFGEGLAALRRRLPPVLEADRTVAVPPNLALRRPAAASSVYDPRFAPGKAVDGEAIVVYTSSENAWASKEGQPGPSWWQVDLGEPQAVREVRVWYR
;
A
#
# COMPACT_ATOMS: atom_id res chain seq x y z
N MET A 1 8.12 35.12 53.91
CA MET A 1 8.67 36.49 53.98
C MET A 1 9.60 36.66 52.78
N THR A 2 9.14 37.38 51.74
CA THR A 2 9.76 38.61 51.16
C THR A 2 11.14 38.41 50.54
N THR A 3 11.53 38.81 49.32
CA THR A 3 10.93 39.51 48.17
C THR A 3 11.99 39.46 47.04
N ALA A 4 11.53 39.52 45.78
CA ALA A 4 12.19 40.04 44.56
C ALA A 4 13.74 40.24 44.49
N SER A 5 14.35 39.75 43.39
CA SER A 5 15.22 40.57 42.51
C SER A 5 15.56 39.82 41.21
N ARG A 6 15.01 40.32 40.08
CA ARG A 6 15.58 40.16 38.72
C ARG A 6 16.60 41.29 38.55
N VAL A 7 17.79 41.00 38.02
CA VAL A 7 18.49 41.79 36.97
C VAL A 7 19.65 40.94 36.41
N PHE A 8 19.60 40.73 35.09
CA PHE A 8 20.67 40.53 34.09
C PHE A 8 22.03 39.93 34.48
N LEU A 9 22.35 38.79 33.85
CA LEU A 9 23.71 38.50 33.39
C LEU A 9 23.72 37.52 32.20
N GLY A 10 24.16 38.03 31.04
CA GLY A 10 25.17 37.38 30.20
C GLY A 10 24.72 36.35 29.17
N GLN A 11 24.67 36.78 27.90
CA GLN A 11 24.70 35.95 26.68
C GLN A 11 26.03 35.17 26.51
N GLY A 12 26.43 34.37 27.50
CA GLY A 12 27.77 33.78 27.56
C GLY A 12 27.86 32.27 27.73
N VAL A 13 26.74 31.53 27.71
CA VAL A 13 26.76 30.08 28.04
C VAL A 13 26.10 29.20 26.95
N LEU A 14 25.43 29.78 25.95
CA LEU A 14 24.82 29.01 24.85
C LEU A 14 25.78 28.71 23.68
N GLY A 15 26.99 29.28 23.68
CA GLY A 15 27.99 29.12 22.61
C GLY A 15 29.00 27.99 22.81
N VAL A 16 29.04 27.35 23.99
CA VAL A 16 30.08 26.34 24.32
C VAL A 16 29.50 24.91 24.47
N LEU A 17 28.18 24.77 24.63
CA LEU A 17 27.51 23.46 24.66
C LEU A 17 27.01 22.96 23.30
N LEU A 18 26.99 23.82 22.27
CA LEU A 18 26.67 23.46 20.88
C LEU A 18 27.91 23.16 20.01
N ALA A 19 29.12 23.31 20.56
CA ALA A 19 30.38 23.02 19.88
C ALA A 19 31.06 21.71 20.32
N PHE A 20 30.45 20.95 21.25
CA PHE A 20 31.05 19.72 21.82
C PHE A 20 30.23 18.43 21.63
N VAL A 21 29.14 18.48 20.84
CA VAL A 21 28.47 17.27 20.30
C VAL A 21 28.85 17.04 18.81
N GLY A 22 29.69 17.92 18.26
CA GLY A 22 30.12 17.91 16.85
C GLY A 22 31.57 17.48 16.60
N ALA A 23 32.17 16.63 17.45
CA ALA A 23 33.50 16.09 17.20
C ALA A 23 33.62 14.62 17.64
N CYS A 24 33.98 13.78 16.67
CA CYS A 24 34.45 12.41 16.79
C CYS A 24 33.40 11.31 17.06
N ARG A 25 32.40 11.18 16.17
CA ARG A 25 32.27 9.85 15.55
C ARG A 25 33.45 9.76 14.59
N LEU A 26 34.40 8.86 14.85
CA LEU A 26 35.31 8.39 13.80
C LEU A 26 34.41 8.09 12.60
N ALA A 27 34.58 8.81 11.48
CA ALA A 27 33.82 8.49 10.28
C ALA A 27 34.10 7.00 9.98
N ALA A 28 33.05 6.17 9.99
CA ALA A 28 33.16 4.78 9.56
C ALA A 28 33.92 4.76 8.23
N ALA A 29 34.91 3.88 8.08
CA ALA A 29 35.74 3.92 6.90
C ALA A 29 34.88 3.48 5.71
N GLU A 30 34.73 4.37 4.73
CA GLU A 30 33.91 4.10 3.56
C GLU A 30 34.57 3.02 2.69
N ILE A 31 33.76 2.05 2.23
CA ILE A 31 34.16 1.00 1.30
C ILE A 31 33.62 1.38 -0.08
N ALA A 32 34.53 1.54 -1.04
CA ALA A 32 34.16 1.64 -2.45
C ALA A 32 33.82 0.24 -2.98
N VAL A 33 32.53 -0.05 -3.14
CA VAL A 33 32.04 -1.30 -3.75
C VAL A 33 32.29 -1.26 -5.26
N ALA A 34 32.08 -0.10 -5.89
CA ALA A 34 32.42 0.16 -7.28
C ALA A 34 32.89 1.62 -7.44
N ASP A 35 34.10 1.82 -7.97
CA ASP A 35 34.69 3.16 -8.15
C ASP A 35 35.00 3.43 -9.64
N PRO A 36 34.40 4.47 -10.27
CA PRO A 36 34.77 4.98 -11.59
C PRO A 36 36.23 5.37 -11.74
N SER A 37 36.80 6.02 -10.73
CA SER A 37 38.16 6.56 -10.75
C SER A 37 39.22 5.47 -10.54
N ARG A 38 38.83 4.40 -9.86
CA ARG A 38 39.68 3.23 -9.61
C ARG A 38 38.90 1.94 -9.90
N PRO A 39 38.86 1.48 -11.16
CA PRO A 39 38.10 0.30 -11.53
C PRO A 39 38.70 -0.94 -10.84
N LEU A 40 38.08 -1.34 -9.73
CA LEU A 40 38.38 -2.57 -9.01
C LEU A 40 37.48 -3.70 -9.55
N PRO A 41 37.96 -4.95 -9.61
CA PRO A 41 37.11 -6.08 -9.95
C PRO A 41 36.03 -6.26 -8.87
N VAL A 42 34.77 -6.32 -9.28
CA VAL A 42 33.64 -6.70 -8.42
C VAL A 42 33.19 -8.10 -8.82
N VAL A 43 33.21 -9.02 -7.85
CA VAL A 43 32.78 -10.40 -8.03
C VAL A 43 31.57 -10.65 -7.14
N VAL A 44 30.46 -11.08 -7.72
CA VAL A 44 29.33 -11.60 -6.94
C VAL A 44 29.40 -13.11 -6.96
N TRP A 45 29.32 -13.70 -5.78
CA TRP A 45 29.64 -15.09 -5.57
C TRP A 45 28.54 -15.80 -4.79
N ALA A 46 28.06 -16.92 -5.34
CA ALA A 46 26.95 -17.70 -4.78
C ALA A 46 27.29 -19.19 -4.78
N PRO A 47 26.74 -19.99 -3.84
CA PRO A 47 26.91 -21.45 -3.83
C PRO A 47 26.47 -22.09 -5.15
N ALA A 48 27.31 -22.95 -5.74
CA ALA A 48 27.06 -23.55 -7.06
C ALA A 48 25.73 -24.34 -7.11
N GLU A 49 25.46 -25.10 -6.05
CA GLU A 49 24.29 -25.98 -5.93
C GLU A 49 23.01 -25.23 -5.53
N ASP A 50 23.10 -23.99 -5.08
CA ASP A 50 21.94 -23.20 -4.63
C ASP A 50 21.41 -22.32 -5.75
N ARG A 51 20.34 -22.79 -6.40
CA ARG A 51 19.70 -22.08 -7.53
C ARG A 51 19.16 -20.71 -7.14
N VAL A 52 18.62 -20.56 -5.92
CA VAL A 52 18.04 -19.30 -5.46
C VAL A 52 19.15 -18.28 -5.20
N CYS A 53 20.24 -18.67 -4.53
CA CYS A 53 21.38 -17.78 -4.35
C CYS A 53 22.00 -17.35 -5.69
N ARG A 54 22.05 -18.24 -6.70
CA ARG A 54 22.53 -17.88 -8.04
C ARG A 54 21.61 -16.87 -8.73
N GLN A 55 20.29 -17.07 -8.67
CA GLN A 55 19.34 -16.10 -9.21
C GLN A 55 19.47 -14.73 -8.52
N LEU A 56 19.60 -14.71 -7.19
CA LEU A 56 19.80 -13.49 -6.43
C LEU A 56 21.14 -12.80 -6.74
N ALA A 57 22.19 -13.56 -7.04
CA ALA A 57 23.47 -13.03 -7.50
C ALA A 57 23.34 -12.33 -8.87
N GLU A 58 22.58 -12.90 -9.80
CA GLU A 58 22.27 -12.26 -11.08
C GLU A 58 21.48 -10.95 -10.89
N VAL A 59 20.47 -10.96 -10.01
CA VAL A 59 19.71 -9.75 -9.65
C VAL A 59 20.63 -8.69 -9.08
N LEU A 60 21.49 -9.05 -8.13
CA LEU A 60 22.46 -8.14 -7.51
C LEU A 60 23.40 -7.54 -8.56
N ALA A 61 24.01 -8.36 -9.40
CA ALA A 61 24.94 -7.92 -10.43
C ALA A 61 24.27 -6.97 -11.44
N ARG A 62 23.05 -7.30 -11.89
CA ARG A 62 22.28 -6.45 -12.81
C ARG A 62 21.93 -5.11 -12.16
N ARG A 63 21.45 -5.10 -10.90
CA ARG A 63 21.06 -3.86 -10.19
C ARG A 63 22.27 -2.97 -9.90
N LEU A 64 23.41 -3.55 -9.51
CA LEU A 64 24.67 -2.82 -9.37
C LEU A 64 25.11 -2.23 -10.71
N GLY A 65 25.14 -3.03 -11.78
CA GLY A 65 25.56 -2.57 -13.11
C GLY A 65 24.69 -1.43 -13.64
N ALA A 66 23.38 -1.50 -13.45
CA ALA A 66 22.43 -0.47 -13.87
C ALA A 66 22.70 0.90 -13.21
N ARG A 67 23.27 0.92 -12.00
CA ARG A 67 23.53 2.16 -11.23
C ARG A 67 25.00 2.58 -11.20
N THR A 68 25.91 1.79 -11.79
CA THR A 68 27.37 2.04 -11.77
C THR A 68 27.98 2.23 -13.16
N GLY A 69 27.18 2.75 -14.10
CA GLY A 69 27.61 3.05 -15.47
C GLY A 69 27.77 1.80 -16.35
N GLY A 70 26.96 0.76 -16.14
CA GLY A 70 26.96 -0.46 -16.95
C GLY A 70 28.03 -1.49 -16.56
N ARG A 71 28.77 -1.25 -15.48
CA ARG A 71 29.82 -2.16 -14.99
C ARG A 71 29.20 -3.30 -14.20
N VAL A 72 28.74 -4.32 -14.92
CA VAL A 72 28.14 -5.51 -14.33
C VAL A 72 29.25 -6.32 -13.62
N PRO A 73 29.10 -6.61 -12.32
CA PRO A 73 29.99 -7.51 -11.60
C PRO A 73 30.09 -8.88 -12.27
N SER A 74 31.27 -9.50 -12.21
CA SER A 74 31.43 -10.88 -12.67
C SER A 74 30.74 -11.85 -11.71
N LEU A 75 30.04 -12.84 -12.26
CA LEU A 75 29.40 -13.90 -11.49
C LEU A 75 30.34 -15.09 -11.38
N GLN A 76 30.49 -15.63 -10.17
CA GLN A 76 31.23 -16.86 -9.93
C GLN A 76 30.37 -17.83 -9.11
N ALA A 77 30.68 -19.12 -9.21
CA ALA A 77 30.07 -20.16 -8.39
C ALA A 77 31.03 -20.62 -7.28
N GLU A 78 30.56 -20.74 -6.05
CA GLU A 78 31.34 -21.27 -4.93
C GLU A 78 31.29 -22.80 -4.96
N SER A 79 32.46 -23.42 -5.14
CA SER A 79 32.69 -24.85 -4.96
C SER A 79 33.45 -25.11 -3.65
N PRO A 80 33.31 -26.28 -3.01
CA PRO A 80 34.08 -26.61 -1.81
C PRO A 80 35.59 -26.41 -2.02
N GLY A 81 36.24 -25.58 -1.19
CA GLY A 81 37.68 -25.28 -1.28
C GLY A 81 38.06 -24.15 -2.25
N SER A 82 37.11 -23.56 -2.99
CA SER A 82 37.37 -22.38 -3.79
C SER A 82 37.50 -21.12 -2.92
N SER A 83 38.50 -20.29 -3.22
CA SER A 83 38.70 -19.00 -2.55
C SER A 83 39.01 -17.94 -3.60
N PRO A 84 38.02 -17.14 -4.05
CA PRO A 84 38.32 -15.84 -4.63
C PRO A 84 39.13 -15.06 -3.59
N ALA A 85 40.42 -14.89 -3.85
CA ALA A 85 41.15 -13.81 -3.25
C ALA A 85 40.51 -12.51 -3.73
N SER A 86 40.31 -11.54 -2.84
CA SER A 86 39.83 -10.22 -3.24
C SER A 86 40.69 -9.61 -4.36
N ALA A 87 41.96 -10.03 -4.50
CA ALA A 87 42.94 -9.56 -5.47
C ALA A 87 43.04 -8.02 -5.52
N GLY A 88 42.76 -7.36 -4.38
CA GLY A 88 42.68 -5.91 -4.24
C GLY A 88 41.34 -5.27 -4.62
N GLY A 89 40.33 -6.04 -5.03
CA GLY A 89 38.96 -5.62 -5.34
C GLY A 89 37.90 -6.04 -4.32
N VAL A 90 36.65 -6.20 -4.77
CA VAL A 90 35.48 -6.44 -3.91
C VAL A 90 34.78 -7.76 -4.27
N VAL A 91 34.60 -8.63 -3.27
CA VAL A 91 33.84 -9.88 -3.41
C VAL A 91 32.57 -9.78 -2.57
N VAL A 92 31.40 -9.86 -3.20
CA VAL A 92 30.11 -9.93 -2.51
C VAL A 92 29.66 -11.39 -2.48
N ARG A 93 29.62 -12.01 -1.30
CA ARG A 93 29.34 -13.43 -1.12
C ARG A 93 27.93 -13.63 -0.56
N LEU A 94 27.10 -14.38 -1.27
CA LEU A 94 25.79 -14.86 -0.82
C LEU A 94 25.92 -16.26 -0.19
N GLY A 95 24.94 -16.64 0.62
CA GLY A 95 24.83 -17.94 1.25
C GLY A 95 24.96 -17.90 2.77
N PRO A 96 24.97 -19.05 3.44
CA PRO A 96 25.06 -19.09 4.91
C PRO A 96 26.40 -18.50 5.43
N PRO A 97 26.45 -18.09 6.72
CA PRO A 97 27.69 -17.77 7.41
C PRO A 97 28.74 -18.86 7.20
N PRO A 98 30.02 -18.50 7.02
CA PRO A 98 31.09 -19.48 6.88
C PRO A 98 31.21 -20.30 8.17
N VAL A 99 31.33 -21.62 8.05
CA VAL A 99 31.42 -22.54 9.19
C VAL A 99 32.83 -23.11 9.41
N SER A 100 33.74 -22.93 8.46
CA SER A 100 35.14 -23.40 8.55
C SER A 100 36.07 -22.63 7.60
N GLY A 101 37.37 -22.83 7.75
CA GLY A 101 38.40 -22.27 6.87
C GLY A 101 38.76 -20.79 7.15
N PRO A 102 39.62 -20.17 6.32
CA PRO A 102 40.14 -18.82 6.53
C PRO A 102 39.06 -17.74 6.67
N ARG A 103 37.89 -17.96 6.07
CA ARG A 103 36.77 -17.03 6.11
C ARG A 103 35.97 -17.05 7.38
N LEU A 104 35.97 -18.16 8.10
CA LEU A 104 35.43 -18.15 9.46
C LEU A 104 36.22 -17.15 10.31
N GLY A 105 37.55 -17.12 10.16
CA GLY A 105 38.40 -16.13 10.82
C GLY A 105 38.10 -14.69 10.39
N LEU A 106 37.93 -14.43 9.09
CA LEU A 106 37.54 -13.11 8.58
C LEU A 106 36.17 -12.68 9.12
N TRP A 107 35.17 -13.56 9.06
CA TRP A 107 33.83 -13.31 9.59
C TRP A 107 33.85 -13.00 11.10
N GLN A 108 34.50 -13.86 11.89
CA GLN A 108 34.58 -13.71 13.34
C GLN A 108 35.37 -12.45 13.75
N GLY A 109 36.40 -12.08 12.99
CA GLY A 109 37.19 -10.87 13.24
C GLY A 109 36.45 -9.57 12.89
N SER A 110 35.52 -9.61 11.93
CA SER A 110 34.77 -8.43 11.48
C SER A 110 33.36 -8.31 12.09
N SER A 111 32.90 -9.32 12.83
CA SER A 111 31.59 -9.33 13.46
C SER A 111 31.65 -9.82 14.92
N PRO A 112 31.99 -8.95 15.89
CA PRO A 112 32.08 -9.31 17.31
C PRO A 112 30.76 -9.74 17.97
N GLY A 113 29.67 -9.88 17.20
CA GLY A 113 28.35 -10.22 17.71
C GLY A 113 27.49 -11.08 16.78
N ALA A 114 27.93 -11.46 15.57
CA ALA A 114 27.18 -12.42 14.76
C ALA A 114 27.56 -13.84 15.16
N GLY A 115 26.77 -14.45 16.04
CA GLY A 115 26.83 -15.89 16.29
C GLY A 115 26.53 -16.71 15.03
N GLY A 116 26.50 -18.05 15.18
CA GLY A 116 26.10 -18.95 14.08
C GLY A 116 24.67 -18.70 13.58
N LEU A 117 24.28 -19.37 12.49
CA LEU A 117 22.98 -19.25 11.79
C LEU A 117 21.74 -19.12 12.69
N GLY A 118 21.69 -19.83 13.83
CA GLY A 118 20.55 -19.82 14.75
C GLY A 118 20.29 -18.49 15.45
N ASP A 119 21.26 -17.57 15.48
CA ASP A 119 21.14 -16.25 16.10
C ASP A 119 20.37 -15.23 15.24
N LEU A 120 20.15 -15.53 13.94
CA LEU A 120 19.48 -14.62 13.02
C LEU A 120 17.95 -14.78 13.02
N GLY A 121 17.44 -15.96 13.37
CA GLY A 121 16.02 -16.29 13.26
C GLY A 121 15.49 -16.44 11.82
N PRO A 122 14.22 -16.85 11.62
CA PRO A 122 13.64 -17.11 10.30
C PRO A 122 13.61 -15.85 9.43
N GLY A 123 14.12 -15.95 8.20
CA GLY A 123 14.26 -14.79 7.30
C GLY A 123 15.26 -13.73 7.77
N GLY A 124 16.02 -13.96 8.85
CA GLY A 124 17.05 -13.05 9.34
C GLY A 124 18.31 -13.09 8.48
N TYR A 125 19.06 -11.99 8.50
CA TYR A 125 20.27 -11.83 7.68
C TYR A 125 21.31 -10.91 8.31
N ALA A 126 22.52 -10.93 7.75
CA ALA A 126 23.60 -10.02 8.09
C ALA A 126 24.38 -9.60 6.83
N VAL A 127 24.74 -8.32 6.78
CA VAL A 127 25.65 -7.72 5.80
C VAL A 127 26.95 -7.37 6.54
N VAL A 128 28.00 -8.15 6.32
CA VAL A 128 29.27 -8.02 7.06
C VAL A 128 30.41 -7.74 6.08
N PRO A 129 30.92 -6.50 6.03
CA PRO A 129 32.17 -6.22 5.31
C PRO A 129 33.38 -6.70 6.11
N ALA A 130 34.33 -7.35 5.45
CA ALA A 130 35.58 -7.82 6.02
C ALA A 130 36.75 -7.50 5.09
N ARG A 131 37.85 -6.95 5.63
CA ARG A 131 39.06 -6.65 4.85
C ARG A 131 39.84 -7.94 4.63
N ASP A 132 40.20 -8.23 3.38
CA ASP A 132 40.90 -9.46 2.98
C ASP A 132 42.08 -9.13 2.06
N GLY A 133 43.31 -9.25 2.57
CA GLY A 133 44.53 -9.26 1.74
C GLY A 133 44.72 -8.08 0.77
N GLY A 134 44.23 -6.88 1.11
CA GLY A 134 44.29 -5.67 0.27
C GLY A 134 42.99 -5.31 -0.47
N GLY A 135 41.97 -6.16 -0.42
CA GLY A 135 40.60 -5.89 -0.90
C GLY A 135 39.55 -6.10 0.18
N VAL A 136 38.29 -6.27 -0.22
CA VAL A 136 37.13 -6.39 0.70
C VAL A 136 36.24 -7.58 0.31
N CYS A 137 35.85 -8.39 1.28
CA CYS A 137 34.79 -9.38 1.15
C CYS A 137 33.54 -8.90 1.92
N VAL A 138 32.41 -8.73 1.23
CA VAL A 138 31.12 -8.41 1.85
C VAL A 138 30.29 -9.69 1.91
N PHE A 139 30.05 -10.19 3.12
CA PHE A 139 29.20 -11.35 3.36
C PHE A 139 27.74 -10.91 3.45
N LEU A 140 26.89 -11.44 2.57
CA LEU A 140 25.43 -11.37 2.63
C LEU A 140 24.93 -12.70 3.20
N ALA A 141 25.07 -12.85 4.51
CA ALA A 141 24.75 -14.10 5.21
C ALA A 141 23.29 -14.14 5.63
N ALA A 142 22.62 -15.29 5.49
CA ALA A 142 21.21 -15.44 5.83
C ALA A 142 20.88 -16.79 6.44
N ALA A 143 19.78 -16.84 7.20
CA ALA A 143 19.26 -18.06 7.81
C ALA A 143 18.58 -19.01 6.80
N ASP A 144 17.95 -18.44 5.77
CA ASP A 144 17.19 -19.14 4.73
C ASP A 144 17.13 -18.28 3.44
N HIS A 145 16.44 -18.77 2.40
CA HIS A 145 16.30 -18.06 1.12
C HIS A 145 15.54 -16.74 1.22
N ARG A 146 14.56 -16.62 2.13
CA ARG A 146 13.86 -15.35 2.38
C ARG A 146 14.83 -14.31 2.97
N GLY A 147 15.64 -14.74 3.95
CA GLY A 147 16.71 -13.93 4.50
C GLY A 147 17.76 -13.59 3.45
N GLN A 148 18.06 -14.51 2.52
CA GLN A 148 19.06 -14.27 1.47
C GLN A 148 18.60 -13.18 0.50
N ALA A 149 17.33 -13.21 0.08
CA ALA A 149 16.75 -12.16 -0.74
C ALA A 149 16.73 -10.82 0.02
N ALA A 150 16.31 -10.83 1.29
CA ALA A 150 16.33 -9.65 2.14
C ALA A 150 17.75 -9.09 2.37
N ALA A 151 18.78 -9.95 2.42
CA ALA A 151 20.18 -9.53 2.53
C ALA A 151 20.67 -8.81 1.28
N VAL A 152 20.31 -9.31 0.10
CA VAL A 152 20.63 -8.64 -1.18
C VAL A 152 19.91 -7.29 -1.26
N GLY A 153 18.63 -7.25 -0.89
CA GLY A 153 17.86 -6.01 -0.85
C GLY A 153 18.43 -5.01 0.14
N GLY A 154 18.70 -5.46 1.37
CA GLY A 154 19.35 -4.68 2.41
C GLY A 154 20.70 -4.14 1.94
N PHE A 155 21.55 -4.96 1.33
CA PHE A 155 22.81 -4.48 0.77
C PHE A 155 22.61 -3.36 -0.26
N LEU A 156 21.76 -3.58 -1.27
CA LEU A 156 21.46 -2.60 -2.33
C LEU A 156 20.92 -1.27 -1.77
N ARG A 157 20.01 -1.31 -0.80
CA ARG A 157 19.42 -0.10 -0.19
C ARG A 157 20.41 0.66 0.70
N HIS A 158 21.49 0.03 1.12
CA HIS A 158 22.52 0.65 1.95
C HIS A 158 23.73 1.17 1.18
N LEU A 159 23.78 0.95 -0.14
CA LEU A 159 24.75 1.59 -1.02
C LEU A 159 24.39 3.06 -1.24
N ASP A 160 25.41 3.91 -1.20
CA ASP A 160 25.35 5.27 -1.73
C ASP A 160 25.79 5.25 -3.19
N PHE A 161 24.88 5.59 -4.11
CA PHE A 161 25.14 5.62 -5.55
C PHE A 161 25.38 7.07 -5.99
N ARG A 162 26.63 7.40 -6.30
CA ARG A 162 27.06 8.72 -6.76
C ARG A 162 28.08 8.61 -7.89
N ASP A 163 28.10 9.56 -8.81
CA ASP A 163 29.11 9.64 -9.88
C ASP A 163 29.34 8.34 -10.70
N GLY A 164 28.32 7.48 -10.83
CA GLY A 164 28.44 6.19 -11.50
C GLY A 164 29.21 5.12 -10.72
N GLY A 165 29.39 5.28 -9.41
CA GLY A 165 29.94 4.31 -8.47
C GLY A 165 28.96 3.94 -7.34
N ALA A 166 29.43 3.10 -6.42
CA ALA A 166 28.68 2.66 -5.24
C ALA A 166 29.60 2.53 -4.01
N TRP A 167 29.18 3.11 -2.88
CA TRP A 167 29.92 3.08 -1.62
C TRP A 167 29.06 2.60 -0.46
N MET A 168 29.69 2.09 0.60
CA MET A 168 29.01 1.69 1.84
C MET A 168 29.86 1.97 3.08
N SER A 169 29.23 1.95 4.25
CA SER A 169 29.92 1.91 5.54
C SER A 169 30.66 0.57 5.73
N ASP A 170 31.78 0.57 6.45
CA ASP A 170 32.46 -0.65 6.93
C ASP A 170 31.82 -1.27 8.18
N GLU A 171 30.69 -0.73 8.65
CA GLU A 171 29.93 -1.29 9.76
C GLU A 171 29.10 -2.50 9.33
N ALA A 172 29.21 -3.59 10.11
CA ALA A 172 28.34 -4.74 9.98
C ALA A 172 26.88 -4.39 10.33
N ARG A 173 25.94 -4.88 9.53
CA ARG A 173 24.50 -4.74 9.76
C ARG A 173 23.90 -6.12 9.96
N ILE A 174 23.15 -6.29 11.03
CA ILE A 174 22.53 -7.57 11.39
C ILE A 174 21.05 -7.32 11.61
N ASP A 175 20.22 -8.02 10.84
CA ASP A 175 18.78 -8.02 10.97
C ASP A 175 18.33 -9.34 11.60
N ARG A 176 18.20 -9.33 12.93
CA ARG A 176 17.75 -10.49 13.72
C ARG A 176 16.23 -10.49 13.81
N ILE A 177 15.63 -11.63 13.52
CA ILE A 177 14.19 -11.80 13.52
C ILE A 177 13.77 -12.64 14.72
N ASP A 178 12.89 -12.08 15.56
CA ASP A 178 12.31 -12.83 16.67
C ASP A 178 11.22 -13.80 16.16
N PRO A 179 11.45 -15.13 16.25
CA PRO A 179 10.48 -16.11 15.80
C PRO A 179 9.15 -16.07 16.57
N ALA A 180 9.11 -15.48 17.77
CA ALA A 180 7.88 -15.39 18.57
C ALA A 180 6.86 -14.39 18.01
N VAL A 181 7.34 -13.37 17.26
CA VAL A 181 6.51 -12.27 16.77
C VAL A 181 6.54 -12.08 15.26
N VAL A 182 7.53 -12.63 14.54
CA VAL A 182 7.58 -12.53 13.07
C VAL A 182 6.29 -12.99 12.43
N MET A 183 5.88 -12.28 11.37
CA MET A 183 4.70 -12.63 10.57
C MET A 183 5.09 -13.02 9.14
N GLN A 184 4.31 -13.93 8.56
CA GLN A 184 4.39 -14.26 7.14
C GLN A 184 3.62 -13.22 6.31
N VAL A 185 4.14 -12.87 5.14
CA VAL A 185 3.53 -11.94 4.18
C VAL A 185 3.23 -12.68 2.87
N GLN A 186 1.94 -12.82 2.60
CA GLN A 186 1.37 -13.44 1.41
C GLN A 186 0.93 -12.31 0.48
N GLN A 187 1.65 -12.08 -0.63
CA GLN A 187 1.42 -10.95 -1.53
C GLN A 187 0.49 -11.33 -2.68
N TYR A 188 -0.80 -11.02 -2.59
CA TYR A 188 -1.77 -11.31 -3.64
C TYR A 188 -1.98 -10.14 -4.61
N LYS A 189 -1.55 -10.38 -5.85
CA LYS A 189 -1.48 -9.42 -6.96
C LYS A 189 -2.25 -9.98 -8.18
N PRO A 190 -3.60 -10.02 -8.15
CA PRO A 190 -4.40 -10.63 -9.21
C PRO A 190 -4.19 -9.95 -10.56
N ALA A 191 -3.90 -10.73 -11.60
CA ALA A 191 -3.82 -10.28 -12.99
C ALA A 191 -5.20 -10.28 -13.67
N GLN A 192 -6.02 -9.25 -13.40
CA GLN A 192 -7.39 -9.16 -13.91
C GLN A 192 -7.81 -7.73 -14.25
N TRP A 193 -8.96 -7.58 -14.92
CA TRP A 193 -9.64 -6.31 -15.21
C TRP A 193 -8.77 -5.18 -15.78
N GLY A 194 -7.75 -5.53 -16.57
CA GLY A 194 -6.85 -4.56 -17.21
C GLY A 194 -5.87 -3.88 -16.26
N ASN A 195 -5.67 -4.41 -15.06
CA ASN A 195 -4.74 -3.84 -14.11
C ASN A 195 -3.27 -4.10 -14.52
N PRO A 196 -2.28 -3.44 -13.90
CA PRO A 196 -0.86 -3.58 -14.29
C PRO A 196 -0.35 -5.03 -14.25
N PHE A 197 -0.81 -5.86 -13.31
CA PHE A 197 -0.41 -7.27 -13.24
C PHE A 197 -0.89 -8.06 -14.47
N LYS A 198 -1.98 -7.65 -15.11
CA LYS A 198 -2.46 -8.19 -16.38
C LYS A 198 -1.78 -7.57 -17.61
N ASP A 199 -1.64 -6.24 -17.65
CA ASP A 199 -1.41 -5.52 -18.91
C ASP A 199 -0.06 -4.79 -19.01
N ALA A 200 0.65 -4.51 -17.91
CA ALA A 200 1.93 -3.79 -17.98
C ALA A 200 3.05 -4.66 -18.62
N PRO A 201 4.14 -4.09 -19.15
CA PRO A 201 5.30 -4.86 -19.59
C PRO A 201 5.75 -5.84 -18.52
N ILE A 202 6.06 -7.06 -18.95
CA ILE A 202 6.46 -8.13 -18.04
C ILE A 202 7.71 -7.76 -17.23
N GLU A 203 8.64 -6.99 -17.81
CA GLU A 203 9.87 -6.57 -17.11
C GLU A 203 9.59 -5.63 -15.94
N LEU A 204 8.59 -4.74 -16.05
CA LEU A 204 8.16 -3.90 -14.94
C LEU A 204 7.59 -4.75 -13.80
N MET A 205 6.81 -5.77 -14.14
CA MET A 205 6.24 -6.68 -13.14
C MET A 205 7.29 -7.61 -12.52
N ARG A 206 8.32 -8.02 -13.29
CA ARG A 206 9.47 -8.76 -12.75
C ARG A 206 10.25 -7.91 -11.75
N GLU A 207 10.53 -6.65 -12.06
CA GLU A 207 11.11 -5.72 -11.10
C GLU A 207 10.23 -5.60 -9.83
N TYR A 208 8.92 -5.47 -9.99
CA TYR A 208 8.01 -5.40 -8.84
C TYR A 208 8.07 -6.68 -7.99
N VAL A 209 8.06 -7.87 -8.61
CA VAL A 209 8.18 -9.18 -7.93
C VAL A 209 9.54 -9.33 -7.23
N GLU A 210 10.62 -8.82 -7.82
CA GLU A 210 11.92 -8.76 -7.14
C GLU A 210 11.83 -7.96 -5.85
N GLU A 211 11.21 -6.78 -5.87
CA GLU A 211 11.10 -5.97 -4.66
C GLU A 211 10.34 -6.72 -3.56
N LEU A 212 9.33 -7.52 -3.90
CA LEU A 212 8.65 -8.38 -2.91
C LEU A 212 9.65 -9.30 -2.18
N ALA A 213 10.55 -9.94 -2.91
CA ALA A 213 11.57 -10.82 -2.36
C ALA A 213 12.65 -10.03 -1.59
N LEU A 214 13.17 -8.94 -2.18
CA LEU A 214 14.23 -8.11 -1.61
C LEU A 214 13.83 -7.34 -0.35
N TRP A 215 12.53 -7.13 -0.13
CA TRP A 215 12.00 -6.61 1.13
C TRP A 215 11.64 -7.71 2.14
N GLY A 216 11.67 -8.98 1.73
CA GLY A 216 11.49 -10.14 2.60
C GLY A 216 10.03 -10.60 2.72
N SER A 217 9.25 -10.58 1.64
CA SER A 217 7.94 -11.27 1.58
C SER A 217 8.12 -12.79 1.52
N ASP A 218 7.09 -13.56 1.91
CA ASP A 218 7.17 -15.03 1.97
C ASP A 218 6.67 -15.70 0.69
N SER A 219 5.65 -15.13 0.06
CA SER A 219 5.01 -15.74 -1.10
C SER A 219 4.36 -14.74 -2.02
N PHE A 220 4.37 -15.07 -3.31
CA PHE A 220 3.69 -14.35 -4.37
C PHE A 220 2.47 -15.13 -4.81
N TRP A 221 1.32 -14.46 -4.82
CA TRP A 221 0.03 -15.04 -5.13
C TRP A 221 -0.60 -14.34 -6.32
N ASN A 222 -1.17 -15.13 -7.23
CA ASN A 222 -1.90 -14.59 -8.38
C ASN A 222 -3.13 -15.46 -8.69
N LEU A 223 -4.10 -14.87 -9.39
CA LEU A 223 -5.36 -15.49 -9.78
C LEU A 223 -5.22 -16.24 -11.10
N CYS A 224 -5.78 -17.44 -11.19
CA CYS A 224 -5.99 -18.09 -12.49
C CYS A 224 -7.08 -17.33 -13.28
N CYS A 225 -6.74 -16.82 -14.46
CA CYS A 225 -7.67 -16.05 -15.27
C CYS A 225 -8.87 -16.93 -15.74
N TYR A 226 -10.08 -16.65 -15.25
CA TYR A 226 -11.33 -17.30 -15.70
C TYR A 226 -12.20 -16.44 -16.62
N MET A 227 -11.62 -15.36 -17.15
CA MET A 227 -12.22 -14.49 -18.16
C MET A 227 -11.45 -14.59 -19.49
N ILE A 228 -11.13 -15.82 -19.87
CA ILE A 228 -10.44 -16.22 -21.09
C ILE A 228 -11.00 -17.57 -21.53
N ASP A 229 -10.80 -17.94 -22.81
CA ASP A 229 -11.08 -19.31 -23.27
C ASP A 229 -10.03 -20.26 -22.67
N ASN A 230 -10.32 -21.57 -22.68
CA ASN A 230 -9.42 -22.57 -22.10
C ASN A 230 -8.03 -22.54 -22.79
N PRO A 231 -6.96 -22.09 -22.12
CA PRO A 231 -5.63 -21.94 -22.73
C PRO A 231 -4.94 -23.29 -22.97
N PHE A 232 -5.52 -24.39 -22.47
CA PHE A 232 -5.01 -25.76 -22.62
C PHE A 232 -5.77 -26.58 -23.65
N ALA A 233 -6.81 -26.01 -24.27
CA ALA A 233 -7.59 -26.71 -25.29
C ALA A 233 -6.78 -26.88 -26.58
N PRO A 234 -6.98 -28.00 -27.33
CA PRO A 234 -6.44 -28.11 -28.68
C PRO A 234 -6.95 -26.96 -29.56
N GLY A 235 -6.02 -26.17 -30.11
CA GLY A 235 -6.38 -24.99 -30.90
C GLY A 235 -6.82 -23.78 -30.07
N ALA A 236 -6.46 -23.73 -28.78
CA ALA A 236 -6.66 -22.56 -27.93
C ALA A 236 -6.20 -21.27 -28.62
N ASP A 237 -6.97 -20.19 -28.43
CA ASP A 237 -6.65 -18.93 -29.05
C ASP A 237 -5.37 -18.32 -28.44
N ALA A 238 -4.66 -17.55 -29.26
CA ALA A 238 -3.37 -16.99 -28.88
C ALA A 238 -3.47 -16.00 -27.69
N ALA A 239 -4.62 -15.34 -27.50
CA ALA A 239 -4.77 -14.36 -26.42
C ALA A 239 -4.93 -15.05 -25.05
N SER A 240 -5.71 -16.14 -24.99
CA SER A 240 -5.85 -16.94 -23.77
C SER A 240 -4.55 -17.65 -23.39
N VAL A 241 -3.83 -18.21 -24.37
CA VAL A 241 -2.49 -18.77 -24.15
C VAL A 241 -1.56 -17.70 -23.60
N ALA A 242 -1.45 -16.53 -24.24
CA ALA A 242 -0.59 -15.45 -23.78
C ALA A 242 -0.95 -14.95 -22.36
N ALA A 243 -2.24 -14.92 -22.02
CA ALA A 243 -2.69 -14.54 -20.67
C ALA A 243 -2.21 -15.54 -19.61
N TRP A 244 -2.30 -16.84 -19.88
CA TRP A 244 -1.75 -17.88 -19.01
C TRP A 244 -0.22 -17.80 -18.93
N GLU A 245 0.47 -17.71 -20.07
CA GLU A 245 1.94 -17.67 -20.12
C GLU A 245 2.50 -16.50 -19.32
N ARG A 246 1.82 -15.36 -19.32
CA ARG A 246 2.20 -14.23 -18.49
C ARG A 246 2.17 -14.57 -16.99
N VAL A 247 1.09 -15.19 -16.50
CA VAL A 247 0.97 -15.58 -15.09
C VAL A 247 2.03 -16.64 -14.74
N ARG A 248 2.22 -17.64 -15.62
CA ARG A 248 3.28 -18.65 -15.52
C ARG A 248 4.66 -17.99 -15.39
N ASP A 249 4.98 -17.02 -16.23
CA ASP A 249 6.29 -16.38 -16.26
C ASP A 249 6.55 -15.55 -14.99
N LEU A 250 5.53 -14.91 -14.43
CA LEU A 250 5.63 -14.24 -13.13
C LEU A 250 5.83 -15.23 -11.98
N PHE A 251 5.11 -16.36 -11.99
CA PHE A 251 5.31 -17.43 -11.00
C PHE A 251 6.69 -18.06 -11.09
N LEU A 252 7.17 -18.36 -12.30
CA LEU A 252 8.51 -18.90 -12.52
C LEU A 252 9.56 -17.95 -11.96
N TYR A 253 9.40 -16.64 -12.22
CA TYR A 253 10.33 -15.64 -11.73
C TYR A 253 10.31 -15.49 -10.21
N ALA A 254 9.11 -15.41 -9.60
CA ALA A 254 8.95 -15.39 -8.15
C ALA A 254 9.57 -16.64 -7.49
N HIS A 255 9.38 -17.82 -8.09
CA HIS A 255 9.91 -19.08 -7.59
C HIS A 255 11.44 -19.10 -7.63
N ALA A 256 12.04 -18.61 -8.72
CA ALA A 256 13.50 -18.50 -8.85
C ALA A 256 14.13 -17.58 -7.79
N LEU A 257 13.37 -16.61 -7.26
CA LEU A 257 13.79 -15.71 -6.18
C LEU A 257 13.59 -16.32 -4.77
N GLY A 258 13.06 -17.54 -4.67
CA GLY A 258 12.80 -18.21 -3.40
C GLY A 258 11.45 -17.87 -2.76
N LEU A 259 10.54 -17.19 -3.46
CA LEU A 259 9.19 -16.95 -2.97
C LEU A 259 8.33 -18.22 -3.09
N GLY A 260 7.51 -18.49 -2.08
CA GLY A 260 6.45 -19.48 -2.21
C GLY A 260 5.42 -19.05 -3.28
N ILE A 261 4.96 -19.98 -4.10
CA ILE A 261 3.96 -19.70 -5.12
C ILE A 261 2.57 -20.09 -4.63
N GLY A 262 1.67 -19.12 -4.63
CA GLY A 262 0.27 -19.29 -4.28
C GLY A 262 -0.65 -19.09 -5.48
N LEU A 263 -1.50 -20.07 -5.74
CA LEU A 263 -2.51 -19.99 -6.79
C LEU A 263 -3.87 -19.68 -6.18
N VAL A 264 -4.49 -18.58 -6.61
CA VAL A 264 -5.86 -18.24 -6.25
C VAL A 264 -6.82 -18.77 -7.31
N ASP A 265 -7.89 -19.40 -6.88
CA ASP A 265 -8.87 -20.09 -7.72
C ASP A 265 -10.30 -20.00 -7.12
N CYS A 266 -11.32 -20.10 -7.97
CA CYS A 266 -12.73 -20.23 -7.62
C CYS A 266 -13.20 -21.60 -8.10
N PRO A 267 -13.27 -22.64 -7.22
CA PRO A 267 -13.34 -24.05 -7.62
C PRO A 267 -14.46 -24.45 -8.58
N ASN A 268 -15.57 -23.71 -8.62
CA ASN A 268 -16.70 -24.00 -9.50
C ASN A 268 -16.87 -23.00 -10.66
N SER A 269 -15.80 -22.29 -11.03
CA SER A 269 -15.77 -21.44 -12.23
C SER A 269 -15.13 -22.17 -13.42
N VAL A 270 -15.62 -21.91 -14.64
CA VAL A 270 -15.12 -22.47 -15.92
C VAL A 270 -14.58 -21.36 -16.84
N TYR A 271 -13.91 -21.75 -17.93
CA TYR A 271 -13.44 -20.84 -18.98
C TYR A 271 -14.60 -20.31 -19.86
N ASP A 272 -14.34 -19.25 -20.64
CA ASP A 272 -15.36 -18.55 -21.43
C ASP A 272 -15.99 -19.43 -22.53
N ASP A 273 -15.22 -20.32 -23.13
CA ASP A 273 -15.67 -21.32 -24.11
C ASP A 273 -16.52 -22.45 -23.49
N GLN A 274 -16.57 -22.53 -22.16
CA GLN A 274 -17.28 -23.56 -21.40
C GLN A 274 -18.54 -23.03 -20.69
N LEU A 275 -18.89 -21.76 -20.87
CA LEU A 275 -20.04 -21.10 -20.21
C LEU A 275 -21.40 -21.76 -20.50
N HIS A 276 -21.50 -22.57 -21.55
CA HIS A 276 -22.71 -23.33 -21.86
C HIS A 276 -23.09 -24.31 -20.72
N LEU A 277 -22.13 -24.79 -19.93
CA LEU A 277 -22.34 -25.69 -18.79
C LEU A 277 -23.13 -25.05 -17.64
N ARG A 278 -23.10 -23.72 -17.54
CA ARG A 278 -23.90 -22.96 -16.56
C ARG A 278 -25.38 -23.29 -16.64
N LYS A 279 -25.91 -23.52 -17.85
CA LYS A 279 -27.33 -23.80 -18.11
C LYS A 279 -27.83 -25.08 -17.43
N LEU A 280 -26.92 -25.96 -17.04
CA LEU A 280 -27.25 -27.22 -16.37
C LEU A 280 -27.54 -27.01 -14.87
N GLY A 281 -27.11 -25.90 -14.28
CA GLY A 281 -27.04 -25.69 -12.83
C GLY A 281 -28.01 -24.66 -12.23
N GLY A 282 -27.78 -24.35 -10.94
CA GLY A 282 -28.62 -23.49 -10.11
C GLY A 282 -28.49 -21.98 -10.33
N SER A 283 -28.72 -21.21 -9.26
CA SER A 283 -28.51 -19.75 -9.24
C SER A 283 -27.06 -19.41 -8.89
N PHE A 284 -26.50 -18.43 -9.58
CA PHE A 284 -25.08 -18.06 -9.56
C PHE A 284 -24.91 -16.54 -9.61
N VAL A 285 -23.84 -16.00 -9.03
CA VAL A 285 -23.55 -14.57 -9.03
C VAL A 285 -22.75 -14.17 -10.26
N TYR A 286 -21.64 -14.87 -10.54
CA TYR A 286 -20.76 -14.55 -11.66
C TYR A 286 -21.08 -15.43 -12.87
N ARG A 287 -20.64 -15.03 -14.07
CA ARG A 287 -21.02 -15.65 -15.36
C ARG A 287 -20.41 -17.05 -15.51
N GLU A 288 -19.21 -17.22 -15.01
CA GLU A 288 -18.32 -18.37 -15.09
C GLU A 288 -18.70 -19.50 -14.12
N ASP A 289 -19.58 -19.24 -13.15
CA ASP A 289 -19.94 -20.24 -12.14
C ASP A 289 -20.88 -21.31 -12.69
N VAL A 290 -20.60 -22.56 -12.32
CA VAL A 290 -21.34 -23.75 -12.72
C VAL A 290 -21.61 -24.65 -11.51
N CYS A 291 -22.52 -25.63 -11.65
CA CYS A 291 -22.90 -26.50 -10.54
C CYS A 291 -21.95 -27.71 -10.41
N PRO A 292 -21.16 -27.84 -9.33
CA PRO A 292 -20.23 -28.95 -9.15
C PRO A 292 -20.89 -30.27 -8.71
N SER A 293 -22.20 -30.26 -8.41
CA SER A 293 -22.98 -31.47 -8.10
C SER A 293 -23.50 -32.18 -9.36
N ILE A 294 -23.31 -31.61 -10.55
CA ILE A 294 -23.61 -32.27 -11.83
C ILE A 294 -22.36 -33.03 -12.28
N PRO A 295 -22.40 -34.36 -12.44
CA PRO A 295 -21.22 -35.18 -12.72
C PRO A 295 -20.39 -34.71 -13.93
N GLU A 296 -21.05 -34.36 -15.04
CA GLU A 296 -20.40 -33.92 -16.26
C GLU A 296 -19.71 -32.56 -16.08
N VAL A 297 -20.33 -31.66 -15.32
CA VAL A 297 -19.77 -30.35 -14.98
C VAL A 297 -18.57 -30.52 -14.03
N ARG A 298 -18.71 -31.37 -13.02
CA ARG A 298 -17.65 -31.67 -12.06
C ARG A 298 -16.40 -32.22 -12.76
N LYS A 299 -16.59 -33.09 -13.75
CA LYS A 299 -15.50 -33.61 -14.58
C LYS A 299 -14.72 -32.49 -15.26
N VAL A 300 -15.41 -31.53 -15.89
CA VAL A 300 -14.76 -30.38 -16.54
C VAL A 300 -14.03 -29.49 -15.53
N LEU A 301 -14.62 -29.25 -14.35
CA LEU A 301 -13.95 -28.48 -13.28
C LEU A 301 -12.63 -29.12 -12.86
N LEU A 302 -12.62 -30.44 -12.66
CA LEU A 302 -11.42 -31.19 -12.28
C LEU A 302 -10.38 -31.22 -13.41
N GLU A 303 -10.80 -31.45 -14.66
CA GLU A 303 -9.91 -31.46 -15.83
C GLU A 303 -9.22 -30.11 -16.05
N ASN A 304 -9.96 -29.00 -15.90
CA ASN A 304 -9.39 -27.66 -16.00
C ASN A 304 -8.28 -27.43 -14.98
N ARG A 305 -8.49 -27.85 -13.72
CA ARG A 305 -7.47 -27.69 -12.67
C ARG A 305 -6.31 -28.67 -12.84
N GLU A 306 -6.56 -29.90 -13.28
CA GLU A 306 -5.47 -30.85 -13.57
C GLU A 306 -4.53 -30.31 -14.64
N ASN A 307 -5.08 -29.72 -15.71
CA ASN A 307 -4.29 -29.11 -16.78
C ASN A 307 -3.44 -27.95 -16.23
N LEU A 308 -4.02 -27.10 -15.39
CA LEU A 308 -3.32 -25.99 -14.74
C LEU A 308 -2.18 -26.47 -13.82
N TYR A 309 -2.46 -27.43 -12.94
CA TYR A 309 -1.46 -27.98 -12.01
C TYR A 309 -0.32 -28.67 -12.76
N ARG A 310 -0.64 -29.45 -13.80
CA ARG A 310 0.36 -30.10 -14.66
C ARG A 310 1.20 -29.05 -15.40
N ALA A 311 0.57 -28.06 -16.03
CA ALA A 311 1.28 -27.02 -16.77
C ALA A 311 2.22 -26.20 -15.88
N ALA A 312 1.81 -25.88 -14.64
CA ALA A 312 2.70 -25.24 -13.67
C ALA A 312 3.92 -26.13 -13.37
N ARG A 313 3.71 -27.42 -13.12
CA ARG A 313 4.80 -28.36 -12.83
C ARG A 313 5.76 -28.51 -14.02
N ASP A 314 5.22 -28.65 -15.23
CA ASP A 314 6.01 -28.77 -16.47
C ASP A 314 6.85 -27.52 -16.74
N ALA A 315 6.38 -26.35 -16.32
CA ALA A 315 7.13 -25.10 -16.36
C ALA A 315 8.24 -25.00 -15.28
N GLY A 316 8.34 -25.98 -14.38
CA GLY A 316 9.29 -25.97 -13.26
C GLY A 316 8.83 -25.17 -12.04
N ILE A 317 7.53 -24.87 -11.94
CA ILE A 317 6.94 -24.20 -10.79
C ILE A 317 6.45 -25.27 -9.80
N ASP A 318 6.80 -25.12 -8.53
CA ASP A 318 6.23 -25.91 -7.44
C ASP A 318 5.20 -25.05 -6.67
N LEU A 319 3.92 -25.43 -6.77
CA LEU A 319 2.85 -24.71 -6.08
C LEU A 319 2.93 -25.01 -4.59
N LYS A 320 3.22 -23.98 -3.80
CA LYS A 320 3.26 -24.10 -2.34
C LYS A 320 1.85 -24.06 -1.74
N TYR A 321 1.01 -23.18 -2.27
CA TYR A 321 -0.32 -22.96 -1.75
C TYR A 321 -1.39 -22.85 -2.83
N LEU A 322 -2.59 -23.32 -2.50
CA LEU A 322 -3.83 -23.02 -3.20
C LEU A 322 -4.72 -22.17 -2.28
N LEU A 323 -5.43 -21.19 -2.83
CA LEU A 323 -6.50 -20.49 -2.13
C LEU A 323 -7.75 -20.59 -2.97
N HIS A 324 -8.76 -21.25 -2.42
CA HIS A 324 -10.04 -21.44 -3.07
C HIS A 324 -11.06 -20.44 -2.51
N PHE A 325 -11.74 -19.71 -3.39
CA PHE A 325 -12.83 -18.82 -3.02
C PHE A 325 -14.16 -19.58 -3.07
N ALA A 326 -14.90 -19.57 -1.96
CA ALA A 326 -16.23 -20.17 -1.91
C ALA A 326 -17.31 -19.23 -2.48
N HIS A 327 -17.08 -17.92 -2.34
CA HIS A 327 -17.91 -16.79 -2.79
C HIS A 327 -16.98 -15.68 -3.29
N ASP A 328 -17.56 -14.56 -3.73
CA ASP A 328 -17.05 -13.72 -4.83
C ASP A 328 -17.36 -14.45 -6.13
N ASN A 329 -16.39 -14.76 -6.98
CA ASN A 329 -16.57 -15.79 -7.98
C ASN A 329 -16.74 -17.15 -7.29
N GLY A 330 -17.80 -17.87 -7.63
CA GLY A 330 -18.15 -19.15 -7.03
C GLY A 330 -19.49 -19.14 -6.31
N GLY A 331 -19.92 -20.31 -5.84
CA GLY A 331 -21.24 -20.50 -5.24
C GLY A 331 -22.18 -21.30 -6.13
N CYS A 332 -23.10 -22.04 -5.52
CA CYS A 332 -24.20 -22.66 -6.24
C CYS A 332 -25.46 -22.72 -5.37
N GLY A 333 -26.54 -22.09 -5.85
CA GLY A 333 -27.82 -22.03 -5.15
C GLY A 333 -28.77 -23.23 -5.36
N CYS A 334 -28.32 -24.35 -5.95
CA CYS A 334 -29.21 -25.51 -6.15
C CYS A 334 -29.29 -26.41 -4.90
N ASP A 335 -30.39 -27.15 -4.74
CA ASP A 335 -30.64 -28.01 -3.59
C ASP A 335 -29.53 -29.05 -3.37
N ALA A 336 -29.00 -29.65 -4.45
CA ALA A 336 -27.94 -30.64 -4.37
C ALA A 336 -26.58 -30.08 -3.92
N CYS A 337 -26.41 -28.76 -3.92
CA CYS A 337 -25.23 -28.10 -3.41
C CYS A 337 -25.40 -27.62 -1.97
N GLN A 338 -26.61 -27.60 -1.41
CA GLN A 338 -26.86 -27.04 -0.08
C GLN A 338 -26.58 -28.05 1.05
N PRO A 339 -25.94 -27.60 2.16
CA PRO A 339 -25.36 -26.28 2.37
C PRO A 339 -24.09 -26.08 1.52
N TRP A 340 -24.03 -24.98 0.77
CA TRP A 340 -22.96 -24.71 -0.22
C TRP A 340 -21.56 -24.92 0.35
N ILE A 341 -21.31 -24.41 1.56
CA ILE A 341 -19.99 -24.46 2.18
C ILE A 341 -19.45 -25.89 2.35
N MET A 342 -20.32 -26.88 2.58
CA MET A 342 -19.91 -28.28 2.71
C MET A 342 -19.58 -28.91 1.36
N THR A 343 -20.35 -28.59 0.32
CA THR A 343 -20.07 -28.98 -1.07
C THR A 343 -18.74 -28.40 -1.54
N TYR A 344 -18.50 -27.11 -1.24
CA TYR A 344 -17.26 -26.41 -1.52
C TYR A 344 -16.05 -27.04 -0.81
N LEU A 345 -16.18 -27.41 0.48
CA LEU A 345 -15.10 -28.08 1.22
C LEU A 345 -14.74 -29.44 0.60
N GLY A 346 -15.75 -30.24 0.22
CA GLY A 346 -15.53 -31.51 -0.46
C GLY A 346 -14.85 -31.35 -1.83
N LEU A 347 -15.26 -30.35 -2.62
CA LEU A 347 -14.61 -30.03 -3.90
C LEU A 347 -13.16 -29.56 -3.70
N THR A 348 -12.92 -28.72 -2.69
CA THR A 348 -11.58 -28.23 -2.34
C THR A 348 -10.63 -29.36 -1.96
N GLU A 349 -11.10 -30.33 -1.17
CA GLU A 349 -10.31 -31.49 -0.81
C GLU A 349 -9.96 -32.35 -2.05
N GLU A 350 -10.92 -32.56 -2.95
CA GLU A 350 -10.70 -33.29 -4.20
C GLU A 350 -9.67 -32.61 -5.10
N LEU A 351 -9.76 -31.28 -5.26
CA LEU A 351 -8.79 -30.48 -6.00
C LEU A 351 -7.40 -30.53 -5.37
N HIS A 352 -7.29 -30.53 -4.04
CA HIS A 352 -6.01 -30.72 -3.37
C HIS A 352 -5.41 -32.11 -3.64
N ARG A 353 -6.21 -33.19 -3.57
CA ARG A 353 -5.74 -34.55 -3.88
C ARG A 353 -5.21 -34.64 -5.32
N LEU A 354 -5.85 -33.93 -6.24
CA LEU A 354 -5.42 -33.80 -7.62
C LEU A 354 -4.10 -33.02 -7.74
N ALA A 355 -4.01 -31.85 -7.10
CA ALA A 355 -2.82 -31.01 -7.10
C ALA A 355 -1.57 -31.74 -6.57
N ARG A 356 -1.72 -32.55 -5.51
CA ARG A 356 -0.62 -33.33 -4.91
C ARG A 356 0.05 -34.34 -5.83
N ARG A 357 -0.60 -34.74 -6.94
CA ARG A 357 0.02 -35.59 -7.96
C ARG A 357 1.17 -34.89 -8.69
N TYR A 358 1.13 -33.55 -8.73
CA TYR A 358 2.10 -32.70 -9.44
C TYR A 358 2.95 -31.88 -8.47
N HIS A 359 2.38 -31.47 -7.34
CA HIS A 359 2.98 -30.60 -6.31
C HIS A 359 2.86 -31.28 -4.94
N PRO A 360 3.77 -32.20 -4.58
CA PRO A 360 3.57 -33.12 -3.44
C PRO A 360 3.37 -32.46 -2.07
N GLU A 361 3.95 -31.27 -1.88
CA GLU A 361 3.93 -30.50 -0.63
C GLU A 361 2.85 -29.40 -0.60
N VAL A 362 2.05 -29.25 -1.67
CA VAL A 362 1.03 -28.20 -1.77
C VAL A 362 0.02 -28.30 -0.63
N LYS A 363 -0.34 -27.14 -0.06
CA LYS A 363 -1.40 -27.02 0.95
C LYS A 363 -2.46 -26.02 0.52
N VAL A 364 -3.62 -26.07 1.17
CA VAL A 364 -4.74 -25.16 0.89
C VAL A 364 -4.90 -24.11 1.98
N PHE A 365 -5.20 -22.88 1.60
CA PHE A 365 -5.85 -21.89 2.46
C PHE A 365 -7.34 -21.83 2.12
N LEU A 366 -8.17 -21.77 3.15
CA LEU A 366 -9.58 -21.43 3.01
C LEU A 366 -9.77 -19.93 3.22
N THR A 367 -10.80 -19.36 2.61
CA THR A 367 -11.22 -17.97 2.89
C THR A 367 -12.61 -17.90 3.47
N THR A 368 -12.80 -16.95 4.38
CA THR A 368 -14.11 -16.54 4.90
C THR A 368 -14.74 -15.40 4.09
N TRP A 369 -14.09 -14.96 3.01
CA TRP A 369 -14.55 -13.87 2.16
C TRP A 369 -15.97 -14.13 1.65
N MET A 370 -16.85 -13.15 1.87
CA MET A 370 -18.28 -13.20 1.52
C MET A 370 -19.10 -14.35 2.12
N LEU A 371 -18.56 -15.14 3.06
CA LEU A 371 -19.35 -16.12 3.78
C LEU A 371 -20.37 -15.44 4.70
N SER A 372 -21.59 -15.99 4.74
CA SER A 372 -22.54 -15.66 5.80
C SER A 372 -22.00 -16.11 7.17
N ALA A 373 -22.56 -15.56 8.26
CA ALA A 373 -22.17 -15.96 9.61
C ALA A 373 -22.41 -17.47 9.88
N ALA A 374 -23.42 -18.07 9.24
CA ALA A 374 -23.70 -19.50 9.34
C ALA A 374 -22.66 -20.34 8.59
N GLU A 375 -22.32 -19.96 7.35
CA GLU A 375 -21.29 -20.65 6.56
C GLU A 375 -19.90 -20.56 7.19
N LYS A 376 -19.52 -19.37 7.69
CA LYS A 376 -18.26 -19.19 8.42
C LYS A 376 -18.19 -20.11 9.64
N ARG A 377 -19.31 -20.25 10.38
CA ARG A 377 -19.37 -21.17 11.52
C ARG A 377 -19.19 -22.63 11.09
N MET A 378 -19.94 -23.07 10.07
CA MET A 378 -19.84 -24.44 9.55
C MET A 378 -18.41 -24.78 9.09
N MET A 379 -17.74 -23.87 8.38
CA MET A 379 -16.36 -24.05 7.96
C MET A 379 -15.40 -24.17 9.16
N LEU A 380 -15.50 -23.28 10.15
CA LEU A 380 -14.61 -23.31 11.31
C LEU A 380 -14.84 -24.54 12.20
N GLU A 381 -16.09 -24.99 12.35
CA GLU A 381 -16.41 -26.24 13.05
C GLU A 381 -15.86 -27.47 12.31
N PHE A 382 -15.89 -27.49 10.98
CA PHE A 382 -15.23 -28.52 10.19
C PHE A 382 -13.71 -28.52 10.41
N VAL A 383 -13.07 -27.35 10.38
CA VAL A 383 -11.61 -27.22 10.59
C VAL A 383 -11.21 -27.71 11.98
N GLU A 384 -11.95 -27.33 13.03
CA GLU A 384 -11.67 -27.76 14.41
C GLU A 384 -11.87 -29.27 14.58
N ARG A 385 -12.94 -29.82 14.01
CA ARG A 385 -13.32 -31.22 14.17
C ARG A 385 -12.43 -32.18 13.37
N GLU A 386 -12.23 -31.89 12.09
CA GLU A 386 -11.56 -32.82 11.16
C GLU A 386 -10.03 -32.64 11.14
N ARG A 387 -9.54 -31.43 11.46
CA ARG A 387 -8.11 -31.07 11.40
C ARG A 387 -7.40 -31.57 10.13
N PRO A 388 -7.91 -31.20 8.95
CA PRO A 388 -7.47 -31.79 7.69
C PRO A 388 -5.98 -31.53 7.44
N GLU A 389 -5.21 -32.60 7.19
CA GLU A 389 -3.77 -32.50 6.90
C GLU A 389 -3.47 -31.66 5.65
N TRP A 390 -4.42 -31.53 4.73
CA TRP A 390 -4.29 -30.77 3.49
C TRP A 390 -4.35 -29.25 3.69
N LEU A 391 -4.78 -28.79 4.86
CA LEU A 391 -5.00 -27.38 5.17
C LEU A 391 -3.74 -26.73 5.75
N ALA A 392 -3.31 -25.61 5.18
CA ALA A 392 -2.30 -24.72 5.77
C ALA A 392 -2.92 -23.71 6.74
N GLY A 393 -4.14 -23.25 6.47
CA GLY A 393 -4.74 -22.22 7.29
C GLY A 393 -6.03 -21.61 6.75
N VAL A 394 -6.49 -20.56 7.43
CA VAL A 394 -7.68 -19.80 7.05
C VAL A 394 -7.31 -18.32 6.95
N MET A 395 -7.69 -17.72 5.84
CA MET A 395 -7.63 -16.28 5.65
C MET A 395 -8.97 -15.66 6.05
N ASP A 396 -8.92 -14.71 6.98
CA ASP A 396 -10.10 -13.96 7.44
C ASP A 396 -9.78 -12.48 7.64
N ARG A 397 -10.82 -11.67 7.83
CA ARG A 397 -10.71 -10.24 8.15
C ARG A 397 -11.38 -9.97 9.50
N PRO A 398 -10.64 -9.61 10.57
CA PRO A 398 -9.19 -9.39 10.64
C PRO A 398 -8.34 -10.68 10.72
N GLY A 399 -8.95 -11.84 10.92
CA GLY A 399 -8.30 -13.13 11.18
C GLY A 399 -9.12 -13.96 12.17
N VAL A 400 -8.84 -15.26 12.29
CA VAL A 400 -9.58 -16.18 13.15
C VAL A 400 -8.64 -16.96 14.06
N ARG A 401 -9.10 -17.32 15.26
CA ARG A 401 -8.37 -18.33 16.04
C ARG A 401 -8.59 -19.70 15.41
N LEU A 402 -7.50 -20.46 15.29
CA LEU A 402 -7.47 -21.79 14.69
C LEU A 402 -6.74 -22.76 15.63
N PRO A 403 -6.94 -24.08 15.47
CA PRO A 403 -6.10 -25.10 16.08
C PRO A 403 -4.60 -24.86 15.87
N GLU A 404 -3.79 -25.37 16.80
CA GLU A 404 -2.33 -25.37 16.68
C GLU A 404 -1.89 -26.05 15.38
N GLY A 405 -0.86 -25.48 14.73
CA GLY A 405 -0.34 -25.95 13.45
C GLY A 405 -1.00 -25.32 12.21
N LEU A 406 -2.16 -24.66 12.36
CA LEU A 406 -2.81 -23.92 11.28
C LEU A 406 -2.51 -22.43 11.34
N LEU A 407 -2.31 -21.83 10.18
CA LEU A 407 -2.00 -20.41 10.05
C LEU A 407 -3.27 -19.58 9.89
N SER A 408 -3.55 -18.71 10.85
CA SER A 408 -4.50 -17.62 10.62
C SER A 408 -3.81 -16.51 9.85
N SER A 409 -4.36 -16.16 8.69
CA SER A 409 -3.88 -15.06 7.85
C SER A 409 -4.86 -13.90 7.88
N GLY A 410 -4.40 -12.72 8.30
CA GLY A 410 -5.21 -11.50 8.30
C GLY A 410 -5.23 -10.85 6.93
N TRP A 411 -6.41 -10.71 6.33
CA TRP A 411 -6.57 -10.00 5.06
C TRP A 411 -6.38 -8.49 5.25
N GLN A 412 -5.49 -7.87 4.48
CA GLN A 412 -5.34 -6.42 4.42
C GLN A 412 -5.22 -5.89 2.98
N THR A 413 -6.11 -4.99 2.58
CA THR A 413 -5.92 -4.22 1.34
C THR A 413 -4.94 -3.08 1.58
N ILE A 414 -3.95 -2.90 0.70
CA ILE A 414 -2.81 -1.99 0.94
C ILE A 414 -2.73 -0.81 -0.03
N MET A 415 -3.88 -0.45 -0.59
CA MET A 415 -4.05 0.65 -1.54
C MET A 415 -5.34 1.40 -1.22
N THR A 416 -5.46 2.65 -1.63
CA THR A 416 -6.70 3.39 -1.43
C THR A 416 -7.86 2.67 -2.12
N TYR A 417 -8.93 2.43 -1.36
CA TYR A 417 -10.19 1.87 -1.84
C TYR A 417 -11.28 2.95 -1.79
N GLY A 418 -11.69 3.47 -2.95
CA GLY A 418 -12.68 4.55 -3.10
C GLY A 418 -14.14 4.15 -2.80
N THR A 419 -15.00 5.13 -2.51
CA THR A 419 -16.47 4.96 -2.43
C THR A 419 -17.11 4.54 -3.76
N ASP A 420 -16.37 4.72 -4.86
CA ASP A 420 -16.70 4.38 -6.25
C ASP A 420 -16.03 3.07 -6.72
N ARG A 421 -15.42 2.30 -5.80
CA ARG A 421 -14.68 1.04 -6.09
C ARG A 421 -13.49 1.21 -7.03
N VAL A 422 -12.92 2.41 -7.10
CA VAL A 422 -11.70 2.68 -7.88
C VAL A 422 -10.46 2.44 -7.01
N TYR A 423 -9.55 1.61 -7.49
CA TYR A 423 -8.25 1.37 -6.87
C TYR A 423 -7.20 2.40 -7.30
N GLY A 424 -6.37 2.87 -6.35
CA GLY A 424 -5.22 3.73 -6.64
C GLY A 424 -5.59 5.11 -7.22
N ARG A 425 -6.77 5.62 -6.83
CA ARG A 425 -7.47 6.76 -7.43
C ARG A 425 -6.63 8.00 -7.70
N MET A 426 -5.55 8.25 -6.96
CA MET A 426 -4.76 9.47 -7.10
C MET A 426 -3.26 9.16 -7.13
N GLY A 427 -2.79 7.96 -7.43
CA GLY A 427 -1.35 7.65 -7.44
C GLY A 427 -0.89 7.07 -6.11
N ALA A 428 0.37 7.33 -5.72
CA ALA A 428 0.98 6.68 -4.56
C ALA A 428 0.15 6.87 -3.28
N ASP A 429 -0.01 5.79 -2.51
CA ASP A 429 -0.83 5.77 -1.30
C ASP A 429 0.00 5.46 -0.04
N PRO A 430 1.06 6.22 0.30
CA PRO A 430 1.93 5.88 1.42
C PRO A 430 1.14 5.86 2.75
N MET A 431 1.03 4.69 3.36
CA MET A 431 0.32 4.49 4.63
C MET A 431 1.08 3.58 5.63
N PRO A 432 2.42 3.68 5.78
CA PRO A 432 3.19 2.76 6.62
C PRO A 432 2.75 2.76 8.09
N ALA A 433 2.45 3.93 8.68
CA ALA A 433 2.00 4.02 10.07
C ALA A 433 0.62 3.38 10.30
N TYR A 434 -0.31 3.56 9.35
CA TYR A 434 -1.63 2.90 9.39
C TYR A 434 -1.47 1.38 9.35
N LEU A 435 -0.67 0.88 8.40
CA LEU A 435 -0.44 -0.55 8.25
C LEU A 435 0.27 -1.14 9.46
N HIS A 436 1.22 -0.43 10.07
CA HIS A 436 1.86 -0.87 11.31
C HIS A 436 0.86 -1.07 12.44
N GLY A 437 -0.08 -0.13 12.63
CA GLY A 437 -1.16 -0.27 13.60
C GLY A 437 -2.04 -1.50 13.34
N LYS A 438 -2.36 -1.79 12.06
CA LYS A 438 -3.14 -2.97 11.67
C LYS A 438 -2.39 -4.27 11.98
N VAL A 439 -1.11 -4.33 11.65
CA VAL A 439 -0.27 -5.50 11.92
C VAL A 439 -0.10 -5.75 13.41
N LYS A 440 0.11 -4.69 14.22
CA LYS A 440 0.10 -4.80 15.69
C LYS A 440 -1.20 -5.40 16.20
N GLY A 441 -2.33 -4.90 15.71
CA GLY A 441 -3.65 -5.43 16.06
C GLY A 441 -3.83 -6.91 15.68
N PHE A 442 -3.27 -7.36 14.55
CA PHE A 442 -3.26 -8.79 14.19
C PHE A 442 -2.38 -9.61 15.14
N LEU A 443 -1.17 -9.13 15.41
CA LEU A 443 -0.21 -9.79 16.29
C LEU A 443 -0.78 -10.00 17.69
N ASP A 444 -1.45 -8.99 18.25
CA ASP A 444 -2.11 -9.02 19.56
C ASP A 444 -3.29 -10.02 19.62
N GLN A 445 -3.88 -10.37 18.47
CA GLN A 445 -4.91 -11.41 18.34
C GLN A 445 -4.33 -12.82 18.15
N GLY A 446 -3.00 -12.98 18.15
CA GLY A 446 -2.34 -14.26 17.90
C GLY A 446 -2.21 -14.62 16.42
N ILE A 447 -2.53 -13.70 15.50
CA ILE A 447 -2.37 -13.90 14.06
C ILE A 447 -0.87 -13.81 13.72
N ARG A 448 -0.40 -14.65 12.79
CA ARG A 448 1.01 -14.76 12.38
C ARG A 448 1.23 -14.70 10.88
N ALA A 449 0.20 -14.40 10.10
CA ALA A 449 0.33 -14.13 8.68
C ALA A 449 -0.57 -12.98 8.24
N ILE A 450 -0.17 -12.34 7.15
CA ILE A 450 -0.87 -11.23 6.52
C ILE A 450 -1.03 -11.59 5.05
N PHE A 451 -2.25 -11.60 4.57
CA PHE A 451 -2.57 -11.72 3.15
C PHE A 451 -2.89 -10.34 2.60
N THR A 452 -2.00 -9.80 1.77
CA THR A 452 -2.15 -8.46 1.21
C THR A 452 -2.91 -8.52 -0.10
N TYR A 453 -3.79 -7.55 -0.33
CA TYR A 453 -4.51 -7.39 -1.59
C TYR A 453 -4.10 -6.11 -2.29
N SER A 454 -3.73 -6.22 -3.57
CA SER A 454 -3.40 -5.08 -4.44
C SER A 454 -3.68 -5.31 -5.91
N GLU A 455 -4.16 -4.28 -6.59
CA GLU A 455 -4.43 -4.25 -8.02
C GLU A 455 -3.56 -3.23 -8.77
N GLY A 456 -2.47 -2.72 -8.19
CA GLY A 456 -1.59 -1.87 -8.95
C GLY A 456 -0.36 -1.39 -8.21
N ILE A 457 0.54 -0.76 -8.95
CA ILE A 457 1.87 -0.40 -8.47
C ILE A 457 1.91 0.86 -7.61
N TYR A 458 0.79 1.57 -7.47
CA TYR A 458 0.66 2.72 -6.57
C TYR A 458 0.75 2.34 -5.08
N ASP A 459 0.69 1.04 -4.78
CA ASP A 459 0.87 0.47 -3.45
C ASP A 459 2.32 0.11 -3.12
N ASP A 460 3.29 0.33 -4.02
CA ASP A 460 4.64 -0.26 -3.94
C ASP A 460 5.33 0.03 -2.59
N ILE A 461 5.20 1.28 -2.13
CA ILE A 461 5.71 1.70 -0.82
C ILE A 461 5.05 0.96 0.35
N ASN A 462 3.77 0.61 0.24
CA ASN A 462 3.04 -0.14 1.26
C ASN A 462 3.35 -1.63 1.21
N THR A 463 3.57 -2.15 0.01
CA THR A 463 4.04 -3.52 -0.22
C THR A 463 5.40 -3.72 0.45
N ALA A 464 6.34 -2.79 0.25
CA ALA A 464 7.61 -2.75 0.96
C ALA A 464 7.44 -2.56 2.47
N ALA A 465 6.57 -1.64 2.89
CA ALA A 465 6.31 -1.37 4.31
C ALA A 465 5.79 -2.62 5.04
N ILE A 466 4.80 -3.34 4.50
CA ILE A 466 4.28 -4.56 5.15
C ILE A 466 5.36 -5.62 5.31
N ALA A 467 6.22 -5.82 4.31
CA ALA A 467 7.29 -6.79 4.41
C ALA A 467 8.25 -6.45 5.57
N GLN A 468 8.55 -5.16 5.79
CA GLN A 468 9.37 -4.71 6.92
C GLN A 468 8.64 -4.74 8.26
N ILE A 469 7.37 -4.30 8.29
CA ILE A 469 6.53 -4.36 9.48
C ILE A 469 6.41 -5.82 9.95
N ALA A 470 6.19 -6.78 9.05
CA ALA A 470 6.04 -8.18 9.41
C ALA A 470 7.32 -8.82 9.98
N ARG A 471 8.49 -8.28 9.64
CA ARG A 471 9.78 -8.68 10.21
C ARG A 471 9.96 -8.13 11.63
N HIS A 472 9.56 -6.87 11.85
CA HIS A 472 9.68 -6.15 13.13
C HIS A 472 8.35 -5.54 13.60
N PRO A 473 7.31 -6.35 13.88
CA PRO A 473 5.96 -5.82 14.04
C PRO A 473 5.77 -4.98 15.31
N ARG A 474 6.62 -5.15 16.32
CA ARG A 474 6.61 -4.34 17.54
C ARG A 474 7.36 -3.02 17.36
N ASP A 475 8.49 -3.06 16.65
CA ASP A 475 9.53 -2.01 16.68
C ASP A 475 9.71 -1.25 15.35
N PHE A 476 8.84 -1.49 14.37
CA PHE A 476 8.89 -0.79 13.09
C PHE A 476 8.83 0.75 13.24
N ASP A 477 9.78 1.44 12.61
CA ASP A 477 9.85 2.90 12.50
C ASP A 477 9.49 3.32 11.07
N ALA A 478 8.32 3.95 10.93
CA ALA A 478 7.81 4.39 9.65
C ALA A 478 8.67 5.49 9.00
N VAL A 479 9.24 6.41 9.78
CA VAL A 479 10.05 7.52 9.25
C VAL A 479 11.39 7.00 8.76
N ALA A 480 12.03 6.13 9.55
CA ALA A 480 13.28 5.48 9.13
C ALA A 480 13.08 4.65 7.85
N PHE A 481 12.01 3.86 7.77
CA PHE A 481 11.66 3.10 6.57
C PHE A 481 11.45 4.00 5.34
N LEU A 482 10.69 5.09 5.49
CA LEU A 482 10.42 6.03 4.40
C LEU A 482 11.71 6.70 3.89
N ALA A 483 12.63 7.04 4.81
CA ALA A 483 13.92 7.60 4.43
C ALA A 483 14.81 6.56 3.69
N GLU A 484 14.82 5.31 4.15
CA GLU A 484 15.51 4.22 3.45
C GLU A 484 14.93 4.00 2.05
N TYR A 485 13.61 3.94 1.93
CA TYR A 485 12.90 3.76 0.67
C TYR A 485 13.20 4.92 -0.30
N ALA A 486 13.13 6.17 0.18
CA ALA A 486 13.44 7.35 -0.63
C ALA A 486 14.87 7.31 -1.19
N ARG A 487 15.86 7.04 -0.32
CA ARG A 487 17.26 6.92 -0.74
C ARG A 487 17.43 5.81 -1.78
N ALA A 488 16.82 4.66 -1.56
CA ALA A 488 16.96 3.49 -2.42
C ALA A 488 16.34 3.66 -3.81
N TYR A 489 15.18 4.31 -3.92
CA TYR A 489 14.40 4.34 -5.17
C TYR A 489 14.31 5.70 -5.84
N PHE A 490 14.64 6.78 -5.12
CA PHE A 490 14.72 8.13 -5.67
C PHE A 490 16.16 8.63 -5.75
N GLY A 491 17.10 8.03 -5.01
CA GLY A 491 18.50 8.46 -4.99
C GLY A 491 18.69 9.75 -4.21
N THR A 492 17.84 10.03 -3.22
CA THR A 492 17.97 11.17 -2.32
C THR A 492 19.18 11.03 -1.42
N ASP A 493 19.88 12.13 -1.15
CA ASP A 493 20.86 12.19 -0.06
C ASP A 493 20.19 12.03 1.32
N ALA A 494 20.99 11.95 2.39
CA ALA A 494 20.47 11.74 3.74
C ALA A 494 19.51 12.85 4.20
N ALA A 495 19.77 14.11 3.86
CA ALA A 495 18.96 15.24 4.28
C ALA A 495 17.61 15.28 3.53
N ALA A 496 17.65 15.10 2.22
CA ALA A 496 16.47 15.01 1.37
C ALA A 496 15.60 13.80 1.72
N SER A 497 16.22 12.64 2.02
CA SER A 497 15.51 11.43 2.45
C SER A 497 14.76 11.65 3.77
N ALA A 498 15.44 12.23 4.78
CA ALA A 498 14.83 12.54 6.07
C ALA A 498 13.69 13.55 5.93
N ARG A 499 13.88 14.60 5.12
CA ARG A 499 12.84 15.59 4.84
C ARG A 499 11.63 14.97 4.13
N LEU A 500 11.85 14.12 3.13
CA LEU A 500 10.76 13.47 2.41
C LEU A 500 9.99 12.50 3.32
N ALA A 501 10.70 11.75 4.16
CA ALA A 501 10.08 10.86 5.15
C ALA A 501 9.19 11.63 6.13
N ASP A 502 9.68 12.75 6.66
CA ASP A 502 8.91 13.62 7.56
C ASP A 502 7.69 14.23 6.86
N LEU A 503 7.85 14.72 5.63
CA LEU A 503 6.73 15.22 4.82
C LEU A 503 5.66 14.15 4.59
N ILE A 504 6.05 12.93 4.23
CA ILE A 504 5.11 11.82 4.05
C ILE A 504 4.42 11.50 5.39
N ALA A 505 5.17 11.39 6.48
CA ALA A 505 4.62 11.04 7.79
C ALA A 505 3.66 12.11 8.35
N THR A 506 3.88 13.38 8.04
CA THR A 506 3.13 14.51 8.63
C THR A 506 2.02 15.05 7.73
N GLU A 507 2.20 15.05 6.42
CA GLU A 507 1.26 15.65 5.47
C GLU A 507 0.33 14.64 4.81
N PHE A 508 0.72 13.37 4.70
CA PHE A 508 -0.16 12.34 4.16
C PHE A 508 -1.03 11.77 5.28
N THR A 509 -2.32 11.68 5.01
CA THR A 509 -3.33 11.24 5.96
C THR A 509 -4.03 10.01 5.44
N ALA A 510 -3.84 8.89 6.14
CA ALA A 510 -4.59 7.66 5.90
C ALA A 510 -5.81 7.64 6.83
N VAL A 511 -6.99 7.88 6.26
CA VAL A 511 -8.26 7.80 6.98
C VAL A 511 -8.86 6.41 6.77
N PRO A 512 -9.10 5.59 7.82
CA PRO A 512 -9.64 4.26 7.65
C PRO A 512 -10.97 4.28 6.86
N TYR A 513 -11.07 3.44 5.83
CA TYR A 513 -12.29 3.30 5.03
C TYR A 513 -12.49 1.84 4.63
N ALA A 514 -13.66 1.30 5.00
CA ALA A 514 -13.98 -0.11 4.86
C ALA A 514 -12.86 -1.00 5.41
N HIS A 515 -12.07 -1.61 4.51
CA HIS A 515 -11.00 -2.55 4.85
C HIS A 515 -9.61 -2.06 4.40
N SER A 516 -9.53 -0.80 3.98
CA SER A 516 -8.30 -0.09 3.62
C SER A 516 -8.31 1.29 4.30
N ALA A 517 -7.68 2.28 3.68
CA ALA A 517 -7.75 3.69 4.04
C ALA A 517 -7.93 4.54 2.78
N HIS A 518 -8.46 5.76 2.94
CA HIS A 518 -8.29 6.83 1.97
C HIS A 518 -7.03 7.61 2.33
N VAL A 519 -6.10 7.74 1.37
CA VAL A 519 -4.92 8.58 1.56
C VAL A 519 -5.15 9.94 0.91
N GLY A 520 -5.07 11.01 1.70
CA GLY A 520 -5.10 12.40 1.22
C GLY A 520 -3.87 13.20 1.68
N VAL A 521 -3.67 14.39 1.13
CA VAL A 521 -2.57 15.29 1.52
C VAL A 521 -3.13 16.55 2.18
N ARG A 522 -2.68 16.87 3.40
CA ARG A 522 -3.20 18.00 4.20
C ARG A 522 -2.92 19.36 3.57
N ARG A 523 -1.68 19.57 3.11
CA ARG A 523 -1.22 20.83 2.52
C ARG A 523 -0.52 20.56 1.18
N PRO A 524 -1.28 20.20 0.13
CA PRO A 524 -0.70 19.67 -1.10
C PRO A 524 0.25 20.64 -1.79
N GLN A 525 0.03 21.96 -1.73
CA GLN A 525 0.96 22.95 -2.32
C GLN A 525 2.29 23.02 -1.57
N VAL A 526 2.28 22.88 -0.25
CA VAL A 526 3.51 22.85 0.56
C VAL A 526 4.32 21.60 0.22
N VAL A 527 3.64 20.45 0.13
CA VAL A 527 4.28 19.20 -0.28
C VAL A 527 4.82 19.29 -1.71
N MET A 528 4.05 19.86 -2.64
CA MET A 528 4.48 20.01 -4.04
C MET A 528 5.74 20.87 -4.16
N ALA A 529 5.78 22.02 -3.47
CA ALA A 529 6.97 22.87 -3.46
C ALA A 529 8.21 22.11 -2.91
N ALA A 530 8.02 21.37 -1.82
CA ALA A 530 9.09 20.56 -1.24
C ALA A 530 9.57 19.44 -2.19
N LEU A 531 8.65 18.77 -2.89
CA LEU A 531 9.00 17.77 -3.89
C LEU A 531 9.79 18.39 -5.05
N GLN A 532 9.42 19.57 -5.54
CA GLN A 532 10.15 20.27 -6.61
C GLN A 532 11.59 20.64 -6.18
N GLU A 533 11.78 21.08 -4.93
CA GLU A 533 13.11 21.33 -4.38
C GLU A 533 13.95 20.06 -4.28
N ILE A 534 13.36 18.97 -3.79
CA ILE A 534 14.05 17.67 -3.69
C ILE A 534 14.42 17.13 -5.08
N GLU A 535 13.51 17.25 -6.05
CA GLU A 535 13.70 16.79 -7.43
C GLU A 535 14.93 17.40 -8.11
N ALA A 536 15.24 18.66 -7.79
CA ALA A 536 16.41 19.36 -8.32
C ALA A 536 17.74 18.69 -7.92
N GLY A 537 17.78 18.03 -6.76
CA GLY A 537 18.94 17.30 -6.26
C GLY A 537 18.97 15.81 -6.63
N LEU A 538 17.89 15.26 -7.20
CA LEU A 538 17.84 13.84 -7.55
C LEU A 538 18.77 13.51 -8.73
N PRO A 539 19.37 12.31 -8.77
CA PRO A 539 20.03 11.81 -9.96
C PRO A 539 19.02 11.59 -11.11
N ALA A 540 19.50 11.53 -12.35
CA ALA A 540 18.64 11.34 -13.52
C ALA A 540 17.73 10.11 -13.41
N TRP A 541 18.29 8.97 -13.01
CA TRP A 541 17.53 7.73 -12.80
C TRP A 541 16.47 7.85 -11.70
N GLY A 542 16.71 8.71 -10.70
CA GLY A 542 15.77 8.99 -9.62
C GLY A 542 14.58 9.82 -10.09
N ARG A 543 14.83 10.84 -10.93
CA ARG A 543 13.77 11.65 -11.56
C ARG A 543 12.93 10.85 -12.56
N GLU A 544 13.55 9.92 -13.27
CA GLU A 544 12.89 9.04 -14.25
C GLU A 544 12.21 7.83 -13.59
N SER A 545 12.38 7.64 -12.28
CA SER A 545 11.76 6.57 -11.51
C SER A 545 10.24 6.71 -11.52
N TRP A 546 9.54 5.67 -12.00
CA TRP A 546 8.08 5.63 -11.96
C TRP A 546 7.56 5.78 -10.52
N ARG A 547 8.30 5.29 -9.51
CA ARG A 547 7.94 5.42 -8.08
C ARG A 547 7.90 6.87 -7.63
N TYR A 548 8.84 7.69 -8.08
CA TYR A 548 8.83 9.13 -7.80
C TYR A 548 7.72 9.81 -8.59
N GLY A 549 7.55 9.44 -9.86
CA GLY A 549 6.49 9.94 -10.74
C GLY A 549 5.08 9.77 -10.15
N ILE A 550 4.76 8.59 -9.62
CA ILE A 550 3.44 8.32 -9.02
C ILE A 550 3.20 9.07 -7.70
N LEU A 551 4.27 9.37 -6.93
CA LEU A 551 4.18 10.17 -5.71
C LEU A 551 3.96 11.64 -6.05
N LYS A 552 4.70 12.17 -7.03
CA LYS A 552 4.52 13.54 -7.51
C LYS A 552 3.15 13.73 -8.16
N ALA A 553 2.70 12.76 -8.95
CA ALA A 553 1.37 12.76 -9.56
C ALA A 553 0.26 12.83 -8.50
N LYS A 554 0.39 12.08 -7.39
CA LYS A 554 -0.53 12.17 -6.24
C LYS A 554 -0.65 13.58 -5.72
N VAL A 555 0.46 14.21 -5.43
CA VAL A 555 0.45 15.57 -4.86
C VAL A 555 -0.09 16.59 -5.88
N ASP A 556 0.22 16.45 -7.18
CA ASP A 556 -0.33 17.35 -8.21
C ASP A 556 -1.85 17.23 -8.33
N LEU A 557 -2.37 16.01 -8.29
CA LEU A 557 -3.81 15.76 -8.33
C LEU A 557 -4.50 16.28 -7.06
N GLU A 558 -3.87 16.19 -5.89
CA GLU A 558 -4.36 16.78 -4.65
C GLU A 558 -4.34 18.32 -4.70
N CYS A 559 -3.31 18.94 -5.29
CA CYS A 559 -3.29 20.39 -5.55
C CYS A 559 -4.46 20.83 -6.45
N LEU A 560 -4.73 20.06 -7.50
CA LEU A 560 -5.87 20.30 -8.41
C LEU A 560 -7.20 20.13 -7.66
N SER A 561 -7.32 19.08 -6.85
CA SER A 561 -8.51 18.77 -6.06
C SER A 561 -8.83 19.86 -5.06
N GLU A 562 -7.84 20.33 -4.29
CA GLU A 562 -8.03 21.38 -3.30
C GLU A 562 -8.48 22.69 -3.97
N ARG A 563 -7.80 23.09 -5.05
CA ARG A 563 -8.13 24.32 -5.77
C ARG A 563 -9.53 24.28 -6.39
N ALA A 564 -9.87 23.17 -7.03
CA ALA A 564 -11.14 23.02 -7.74
C ALA A 564 -12.32 22.64 -6.81
N GLY A 565 -12.03 22.04 -5.66
CA GLY A 565 -12.99 21.65 -4.63
C GLY A 565 -13.31 22.75 -3.61
N SER A 566 -12.50 23.82 -3.54
CA SER A 566 -12.68 24.89 -2.55
C SER A 566 -13.80 25.86 -2.93
N LEU A 567 -14.78 26.03 -2.04
CA LEU A 567 -15.78 27.10 -2.14
C LEU A 567 -15.14 28.48 -1.99
N ASP A 568 -14.12 28.62 -1.15
CA ASP A 568 -13.46 29.89 -0.85
C ASP A 568 -12.81 30.52 -2.08
N TRP A 569 -12.46 29.70 -3.08
CA TRP A 569 -11.83 30.17 -4.30
C TRP A 569 -12.79 30.92 -5.23
N TRP A 570 -14.04 30.46 -5.37
CA TRP A 570 -14.96 30.99 -6.38
C TRP A 570 -16.23 31.61 -5.81
N LEU A 571 -16.74 31.09 -4.70
CA LEU A 571 -18.02 31.47 -4.14
C LEU A 571 -18.04 32.92 -3.63
N PRO A 572 -16.99 33.47 -2.98
CA PRO A 572 -17.02 34.86 -2.50
C PRO A 572 -17.23 35.89 -3.61
N GLY A 573 -16.53 35.72 -4.75
CA GLY A 573 -16.68 36.62 -5.90
C GLY A 573 -18.08 36.59 -6.50
N VAL A 574 -18.65 35.39 -6.65
CA VAL A 574 -20.02 35.21 -7.16
C VAL A 574 -21.04 35.80 -6.19
N THR A 575 -20.87 35.53 -4.89
CA THR A 575 -21.77 36.03 -3.83
C THR A 575 -21.75 37.56 -3.79
N ALA A 576 -20.57 38.19 -3.85
CA ALA A 576 -20.43 39.64 -3.88
C ALA A 576 -21.11 40.26 -5.10
N SER A 577 -20.92 39.68 -6.29
CA SER A 577 -21.58 40.15 -7.51
C SER A 577 -23.11 40.04 -7.43
N LEU A 578 -23.65 38.93 -6.91
CA LEU A 578 -25.11 38.77 -6.75
C LEU A 578 -25.68 39.65 -5.63
N ALA A 579 -24.90 39.96 -4.59
CA ALA A 579 -25.30 40.90 -3.54
C ALA A 579 -25.35 42.34 -4.08
N ALA A 580 -24.38 42.75 -4.90
CA ALA A 580 -24.39 44.04 -5.59
C ALA A 580 -25.60 44.18 -6.52
N ALA A 581 -26.01 43.10 -7.20
CA ALA A 581 -27.20 43.08 -8.04
C ALA A 581 -28.52 43.30 -7.30
N ALA A 582 -28.53 43.08 -5.97
CA ALA A 582 -29.72 43.20 -5.13
C ALA A 582 -29.88 44.59 -4.48
N GLN A 583 -28.94 45.52 -4.70
CA GLN A 583 -29.01 46.86 -4.10
C GLN A 583 -30.09 47.74 -4.77
N PRO A 584 -30.87 48.53 -3.99
CA PRO A 584 -31.90 49.40 -4.55
C PRO A 584 -31.34 50.48 -5.48
N GLY A 585 -31.97 50.70 -6.65
CA GLY A 585 -31.61 51.77 -7.60
C GLY A 585 -30.72 51.35 -8.78
N ALA A 586 -30.31 50.08 -8.87
CA ALA A 586 -29.38 49.58 -9.89
C ALA A 586 -30.06 48.89 -11.09
N ALA A 587 -31.14 49.44 -11.68
CA ALA A 587 -31.86 48.75 -12.78
C ALA A 587 -31.01 48.50 -14.05
N GLY A 588 -29.91 49.25 -14.22
CA GLY A 588 -28.85 48.98 -15.21
C GLY A 588 -27.66 48.19 -14.63
N GLY A 589 -27.22 48.51 -13.42
CA GLY A 589 -26.05 47.89 -12.77
C GLY A 589 -26.27 46.47 -12.24
N GLY A 590 -27.52 46.08 -11.96
CA GLY A 590 -27.86 44.75 -11.45
C GLY A 590 -27.65 43.65 -12.48
N ARG A 591 -28.06 43.88 -13.73
CA ARG A 591 -27.81 42.96 -14.84
C ARG A 591 -26.31 42.83 -15.14
N GLU A 592 -25.58 43.94 -15.07
CA GLU A 592 -24.12 43.93 -15.22
C GLU A 592 -23.43 43.13 -14.10
N ALA A 593 -23.88 43.28 -12.85
CA ALA A 593 -23.38 42.53 -11.70
C ALA A 593 -23.69 41.03 -11.81
N VAL A 594 -24.88 40.63 -12.27
CA VAL A 594 -25.19 39.22 -12.60
C VAL A 594 -24.31 38.73 -13.76
N GLY A 595 -24.07 39.57 -14.78
CA GLY A 595 -23.13 39.28 -15.86
C GLY A 595 -21.68 39.09 -15.39
N ALA A 596 -21.26 39.82 -14.35
CA ALA A 596 -19.97 39.62 -13.70
C ALA A 596 -19.91 38.28 -12.95
N ALA A 597 -20.98 37.90 -12.24
CA ALA A 597 -21.10 36.57 -11.62
C ALA A 597 -21.02 35.45 -12.68
N ALA A 598 -21.69 35.60 -13.82
CA ALA A 598 -21.61 34.67 -14.94
C ALA A 598 -20.19 34.54 -15.51
N ARG A 599 -19.48 35.66 -15.71
CA ARG A 599 -18.05 35.65 -16.14
C ARG A 599 -17.19 34.86 -15.15
N ARG A 600 -17.34 35.12 -13.85
CA ARG A 600 -16.58 34.40 -12.81
C ARG A 600 -16.87 32.90 -12.83
N LEU A 601 -18.14 32.49 -12.95
CA LEU A 601 -18.50 31.07 -13.01
C LEU A 601 -18.00 30.38 -14.29
N ARG A 602 -17.90 31.10 -15.41
CA ARG A 602 -17.25 30.60 -16.64
C ARG A 602 -15.76 30.36 -16.45
N GLU A 603 -15.04 31.26 -15.78
CA GLU A 603 -13.62 31.04 -15.43
C GLU A 603 -13.44 29.76 -14.61
N VAL A 604 -14.32 29.53 -13.62
CA VAL A 604 -14.31 28.33 -12.78
C VAL A 604 -14.59 27.08 -13.60
N THR A 605 -15.56 27.14 -14.52
CA THR A 605 -15.89 26.04 -15.44
C THR A 605 -14.71 25.70 -16.36
N ALA A 606 -14.02 26.72 -16.88
CA ALA A 606 -12.83 26.55 -17.70
C ALA A 606 -11.68 25.92 -16.90
N GLU A 607 -11.48 26.34 -15.64
CA GLU A 607 -10.50 25.70 -14.74
C GLU A 607 -10.85 24.24 -14.47
N PHE A 608 -12.13 23.89 -14.25
CA PHE A 608 -12.55 22.48 -14.11
C PHE A 608 -12.23 21.65 -15.36
N ALA A 609 -12.40 22.22 -16.56
CA ALA A 609 -12.01 21.57 -17.80
C ALA A 609 -10.48 21.40 -17.91
N ALA A 610 -9.70 22.43 -17.53
CA ALA A 610 -8.25 22.36 -17.49
C ALA A 610 -7.75 21.33 -16.46
N CYS A 611 -8.39 21.25 -15.29
CA CYS A 611 -8.11 20.23 -14.28
C CYS A 611 -8.34 18.83 -14.84
N ARG A 612 -9.47 18.59 -15.54
CA ARG A 612 -9.73 17.30 -16.19
C ARG A 612 -8.67 16.96 -17.25
N GLN A 613 -8.28 17.91 -18.09
CA GLN A 613 -7.22 17.69 -19.08
C GLN A 613 -5.87 17.36 -18.43
N ARG A 614 -5.54 18.01 -17.31
CA ARG A 614 -4.32 17.70 -16.54
C ARG A 614 -4.38 16.31 -15.91
N VAL A 615 -5.54 15.91 -15.38
CA VAL A 615 -5.76 14.56 -14.86
C VAL A 615 -5.60 13.53 -15.98
N ASP A 616 -6.17 13.76 -17.16
CA ASP A 616 -6.02 12.88 -18.32
C ASP A 616 -4.54 12.79 -18.75
N ALA A 617 -3.81 13.90 -18.73
CA ALA A 617 -2.38 13.93 -19.04
C ALA A 617 -1.55 13.15 -18.02
N VAL A 618 -1.82 13.31 -16.71
CA VAL A 618 -1.18 12.53 -15.64
C VAL A 618 -1.51 11.04 -15.79
N THR A 619 -2.77 10.70 -16.01
CA THR A 619 -3.23 9.32 -16.22
C THR A 619 -2.53 8.69 -17.41
N ARG A 620 -2.47 9.40 -18.53
CA ARG A 620 -1.77 8.99 -19.74
C ARG A 620 -0.27 8.80 -19.49
N HIS A 621 0.37 9.75 -18.83
CA HIS A 621 1.80 9.65 -18.50
C HIS A 621 2.06 8.41 -17.64
N LEU A 622 1.26 8.17 -16.60
CA LEU A 622 1.41 7.02 -15.73
C LEU A 622 1.15 5.70 -16.49
N TYR A 623 0.01 5.55 -17.17
CA TYR A 623 -0.36 4.27 -17.80
C TYR A 623 0.33 4.00 -19.14
N LEU A 624 0.45 4.99 -20.02
CA LEU A 624 1.01 4.78 -21.37
C LEU A 624 2.51 5.00 -21.44
N GLU A 625 3.05 5.95 -20.67
CA GLU A 625 4.48 6.31 -20.77
C GLU A 625 5.31 5.57 -19.72
N LEU A 626 4.90 5.63 -18.44
CA LEU A 626 5.61 4.97 -17.34
C LEU A 626 5.28 3.48 -17.24
N TYR A 627 4.01 3.09 -17.36
CA TYR A 627 3.60 1.69 -17.24
C TYR A 627 3.49 0.98 -18.57
N GLN A 628 3.48 1.70 -19.70
CA GLN A 628 3.36 1.15 -21.07
C GLN A 628 2.23 0.10 -21.23
N THR A 629 1.12 0.24 -20.51
CA THR A 629 -0.03 -0.68 -20.62
C THR A 629 -0.80 -0.41 -21.92
N PRO A 630 -1.06 -1.41 -22.77
CA PRO A 630 -1.94 -1.23 -23.92
C PRO A 630 -3.37 -0.98 -23.43
N ASN A 631 -3.93 0.20 -23.72
CA ASN A 631 -5.32 0.58 -23.40
C ASN A 631 -6.32 -0.44 -23.99
N ARG A 632 -6.65 -1.50 -23.24
CA ARG A 632 -7.68 -2.49 -23.64
C ARG A 632 -8.98 -2.37 -22.84
N HIS A 633 -8.94 -1.72 -21.68
CA HIS A 633 -10.14 -1.28 -20.98
C HIS A 633 -10.18 0.25 -20.98
N PRO A 634 -11.35 0.90 -21.18
CA PRO A 634 -11.48 2.30 -20.79
C PRO A 634 -11.09 2.31 -19.31
N VAL A 635 -9.95 2.94 -18.99
CA VAL A 635 -9.35 2.99 -17.66
C VAL A 635 -10.49 3.16 -16.65
N HIS A 636 -10.90 2.06 -16.00
CA HIS A 636 -12.09 2.08 -15.17
C HIS A 636 -11.71 2.85 -13.91
N GLY A 637 -11.85 4.17 -13.98
CA GLY A 637 -11.72 5.11 -12.88
C GLY A 637 -10.32 5.36 -12.32
N SER A 638 -9.26 4.66 -12.72
CA SER A 638 -7.91 4.99 -12.19
C SER A 638 -7.54 6.42 -12.55
N PHE A 639 -7.26 7.26 -11.55
CA PHE A 639 -7.06 8.72 -11.67
C PHE A 639 -8.32 9.54 -11.99
N ALA A 640 -9.34 9.44 -11.13
CA ALA A 640 -10.54 10.27 -11.22
C ALA A 640 -10.51 11.42 -10.20
N LEU A 641 -10.38 12.66 -10.67
CA LEU A 641 -10.55 13.85 -9.84
C LEU A 641 -12.04 14.07 -9.51
N THR A 642 -12.43 14.06 -8.23
CA THR A 642 -13.77 14.53 -7.86
C THR A 642 -13.80 16.05 -8.00
N LEU A 643 -14.70 16.56 -8.82
CA LEU A 643 -15.02 17.98 -8.87
C LEU A 643 -16.43 18.20 -8.30
N PRO A 644 -16.59 18.23 -6.96
CA PRO A 644 -17.90 18.14 -6.31
C PRO A 644 -18.84 19.29 -6.68
N TRP A 645 -18.30 20.45 -7.07
CA TRP A 645 -19.06 21.63 -7.44
C TRP A 645 -19.28 21.79 -8.95
N ALA A 646 -18.73 20.91 -9.80
CA ALA A 646 -18.79 21.08 -11.26
C ALA A 646 -20.22 21.19 -11.81
N ALA A 647 -21.11 20.30 -11.37
CA ALA A 647 -22.51 20.33 -11.77
C ALA A 647 -23.23 21.61 -11.29
N LEU A 648 -22.96 22.02 -10.04
CA LEU A 648 -23.54 23.23 -9.46
C LEU A 648 -23.06 24.50 -10.18
N VAL A 649 -21.76 24.62 -10.41
CA VAL A 649 -21.18 25.78 -11.11
C VAL A 649 -21.74 25.89 -12.52
N ALA A 650 -21.86 24.76 -13.26
CA ALA A 650 -22.47 24.77 -14.59
C ALA A 650 -23.93 25.25 -14.56
N GLU A 651 -24.72 24.76 -13.60
CA GLU A 651 -26.10 25.20 -13.38
C GLU A 651 -26.17 26.71 -13.08
N LEU A 652 -25.33 27.21 -12.17
CA LEU A 652 -25.28 28.62 -11.78
C LEU A 652 -24.84 29.50 -12.95
N THR A 653 -23.87 29.06 -13.78
CA THR A 653 -23.44 29.78 -14.98
C THR A 653 -24.62 30.02 -15.91
N GLN A 654 -25.36 28.96 -16.26
CA GLN A 654 -26.50 29.05 -17.18
C GLN A 654 -27.59 29.98 -16.65
N ARG A 655 -27.90 29.87 -15.35
CA ARG A 655 -28.92 30.71 -14.70
C ARG A 655 -28.50 32.19 -14.65
N CYS A 656 -27.24 32.48 -14.33
CA CYS A 656 -26.72 33.85 -14.33
C CYS A 656 -26.70 34.45 -15.74
N GLU A 657 -26.33 33.69 -16.76
CA GLU A 657 -26.34 34.15 -18.16
C GLU A 657 -27.76 34.52 -18.61
N ALA A 658 -28.73 33.63 -18.42
CA ALA A 658 -30.13 33.89 -18.77
C ALA A 658 -30.68 35.13 -18.05
N LEU A 659 -30.37 35.27 -16.76
CA LEU A 659 -30.84 36.39 -15.94
C LEU A 659 -30.17 37.72 -16.32
N SER A 660 -28.91 37.69 -16.76
CA SER A 660 -28.19 38.91 -17.18
C SER A 660 -28.84 39.62 -18.39
N THR A 661 -29.61 38.89 -19.20
CA THR A 661 -30.33 39.40 -20.36
C THR A 661 -31.84 39.57 -20.14
N GLU A 662 -32.37 39.21 -18.98
CA GLU A 662 -33.81 39.33 -18.69
C GLU A 662 -34.20 40.81 -18.62
N ALA A 663 -35.11 41.23 -19.50
CA ALA A 663 -35.52 42.62 -19.62
C ALA A 663 -36.54 43.03 -18.54
N ASP A 664 -37.37 42.08 -18.08
CA ASP A 664 -38.44 42.31 -17.13
C ASP A 664 -37.94 42.38 -15.69
N ALA A 665 -38.23 43.50 -15.01
CA ALA A 665 -37.72 43.76 -13.67
C ALA A 665 -38.29 42.81 -12.60
N GLY A 666 -39.53 42.33 -12.77
CA GLY A 666 -40.16 41.38 -11.85
C GLY A 666 -39.53 40.01 -11.97
N ARG A 667 -39.43 39.48 -13.20
CA ARG A 667 -38.74 38.20 -13.47
C ARG A 667 -37.26 38.26 -13.11
N PHE A 668 -36.62 39.42 -13.30
CA PHE A 668 -35.24 39.63 -12.87
C PHE A 668 -35.10 39.51 -11.34
N GLY A 669 -35.99 40.15 -10.58
CA GLY A 669 -35.99 40.09 -9.12
C GLY A 669 -36.23 38.67 -8.58
N GLU A 670 -37.19 37.94 -9.14
CA GLU A 670 -37.49 36.55 -8.78
C GLU A 670 -36.32 35.61 -9.10
N GLY A 671 -35.74 35.76 -10.30
CA GLY A 671 -34.57 35.00 -10.73
C GLY A 671 -33.34 35.25 -9.86
N LEU A 672 -33.10 36.51 -9.47
CA LEU A 672 -31.99 36.87 -8.58
C LEU A 672 -32.17 36.25 -7.18
N ALA A 673 -33.39 36.27 -6.64
CA ALA A 673 -33.69 35.64 -5.36
C ALA A 673 -33.51 34.11 -5.44
N ALA A 674 -33.89 33.48 -6.56
CA ALA A 674 -33.70 32.05 -6.78
C ALA A 674 -32.21 31.67 -6.88
N LEU A 675 -31.40 32.44 -7.60
CA LEU A 675 -29.94 32.25 -7.68
C LEU A 675 -29.28 32.31 -6.31
N ARG A 676 -29.61 33.32 -5.50
CA ARG A 676 -29.04 33.49 -4.16
C ARG A 676 -29.39 32.34 -3.21
N ARG A 677 -30.59 31.75 -3.32
CA ARG A 677 -30.99 30.56 -2.56
C ARG A 677 -30.26 29.29 -3.00
N ARG A 678 -29.80 29.23 -4.25
CA ARG A 678 -29.11 28.06 -4.82
C ARG A 678 -27.63 28.00 -4.45
N LEU A 679 -27.02 29.16 -4.13
CA LEU A 679 -25.64 29.22 -3.67
C LEU A 679 -25.45 28.37 -2.41
N PRO A 680 -24.33 27.63 -2.30
CA PRO A 680 -23.94 27.01 -1.04
C PRO A 680 -23.88 28.07 0.06
N PRO A 681 -24.18 27.70 1.32
CA PRO A 681 -24.00 28.63 2.42
C PRO A 681 -22.51 29.04 2.46
N VAL A 682 -22.25 30.33 2.33
CA VAL A 682 -20.96 30.90 2.71
C VAL A 682 -20.94 30.83 4.23
N LEU A 683 -20.29 29.82 4.80
CA LEU A 683 -19.76 29.98 6.15
C LEU A 683 -18.76 31.13 6.00
N GLU A 684 -19.07 32.29 6.56
CA GLU A 684 -18.12 33.40 6.57
C GLU A 684 -16.81 32.89 7.18
N ALA A 685 -15.83 32.61 6.32
CA ALA A 685 -14.52 32.19 6.73
C ALA A 685 -13.93 33.32 7.57
N ASP A 686 -13.71 32.98 8.83
CA ASP A 686 -13.09 33.80 9.86
C ASP A 686 -11.81 34.43 9.29
N ARG A 687 -11.80 35.76 9.18
CA ARG A 687 -10.57 36.52 9.00
C ARG A 687 -9.71 36.30 10.23
N THR A 688 -8.73 35.39 10.18
CA THR A 688 -7.63 35.28 11.16
C THR A 688 -8.04 35.66 12.59
N VAL A 689 -9.04 34.96 13.13
CA VAL A 689 -9.33 35.04 14.56
C VAL A 689 -8.64 33.83 15.16
N ALA A 690 -7.79 34.06 16.15
CA ALA A 690 -7.25 33.00 16.99
C ALA A 690 -8.39 32.04 17.33
N VAL A 691 -8.20 30.74 17.08
CA VAL A 691 -9.19 29.70 17.42
C VAL A 691 -9.77 30.03 18.80
N PRO A 692 -11.06 30.38 18.90
CA PRO A 692 -11.63 30.73 20.18
C PRO A 692 -11.39 29.57 21.15
N PRO A 693 -10.97 29.83 22.39
CA PRO A 693 -10.73 28.77 23.35
C PRO A 693 -11.99 27.89 23.45
N ASN A 694 -11.84 26.58 23.27
CA ASN A 694 -12.94 25.64 23.44
C ASN A 694 -13.39 25.68 24.91
N LEU A 695 -14.46 26.44 25.18
CA LEU A 695 -14.96 26.69 26.53
C LEU A 695 -15.39 25.42 27.25
N ALA A 696 -15.73 24.38 26.49
CA ALA A 696 -16.18 23.09 27.00
C ALA A 696 -15.01 22.14 27.33
N LEU A 697 -13.80 22.38 26.81
CA LEU A 697 -12.65 21.49 26.96
C LEU A 697 -12.37 21.16 28.44
N ARG A 698 -12.45 19.87 28.77
CA ARG A 698 -12.24 19.29 30.11
C ARG A 698 -13.12 19.90 31.21
N ARG A 699 -14.26 20.49 30.85
CA ARG A 699 -15.25 20.96 31.79
C ARG A 699 -16.04 19.81 32.41
N PRO A 700 -16.61 19.98 33.62
CA PRO A 700 -17.54 19.02 34.18
C PRO A 700 -18.70 18.76 33.22
N ALA A 701 -18.98 17.49 32.94
CA ALA A 701 -20.05 17.08 32.05
C ALA A 701 -20.93 16.01 32.72
N ALA A 702 -22.23 16.09 32.45
CA ALA A 702 -23.24 15.16 32.94
C ALA A 702 -24.16 14.74 31.79
N ALA A 703 -24.88 13.64 31.95
CA ALA A 703 -25.84 13.19 30.97
C ALA A 703 -27.04 12.52 31.63
N SER A 704 -28.14 12.47 30.89
CA SER A 704 -29.36 11.72 31.21
C SER A 704 -29.10 10.25 31.55
N SER A 705 -28.11 9.63 30.92
CA SER A 705 -27.67 8.27 31.21
C SER A 705 -26.25 8.03 30.68
N VAL A 706 -25.66 6.93 31.13
CA VAL A 706 -24.37 6.41 30.66
C VAL A 706 -24.58 4.97 30.21
N TYR A 707 -24.30 4.69 28.94
CA TYR A 707 -24.38 3.33 28.38
C TYR A 707 -23.39 2.37 29.07
N ASP A 708 -22.13 2.79 29.20
CA ASP A 708 -21.01 2.07 29.82
C ASP A 708 -19.96 3.08 30.32
N PRO A 709 -19.19 2.81 31.40
CA PRO A 709 -18.21 3.75 31.96
C PRO A 709 -17.18 4.30 30.96
N ARG A 710 -16.87 3.57 29.88
CA ARG A 710 -15.99 4.03 28.80
C ARG A 710 -16.57 5.18 27.98
N PHE A 711 -17.89 5.37 28.04
CA PHE A 711 -18.63 6.42 27.33
C PHE A 711 -19.16 7.51 28.27
N ALA A 712 -18.43 7.80 29.34
CA ALA A 712 -18.81 8.80 30.31
C ALA A 712 -18.96 10.20 29.66
N PRO A 713 -19.83 11.09 30.18
CA PRO A 713 -20.09 12.41 29.61
C PRO A 713 -18.86 13.29 29.39
N GLY A 714 -17.81 13.10 30.21
CA GLY A 714 -16.54 13.82 30.08
C GLY A 714 -15.76 13.52 28.80
N LYS A 715 -16.05 12.40 28.13
CA LYS A 715 -15.44 12.03 26.85
C LYS A 715 -15.89 12.90 25.68
N ALA A 716 -17.05 13.56 25.79
CA ALA A 716 -17.52 14.48 24.77
C ALA A 716 -16.75 15.82 24.75
N VAL A 717 -15.90 16.07 25.76
CA VAL A 717 -15.19 17.34 25.98
C VAL A 717 -13.71 17.17 26.30
N ASP A 718 -13.12 15.99 26.09
CA ASP A 718 -11.72 15.75 26.46
C ASP A 718 -10.69 16.35 25.49
N GLY A 719 -11.14 16.77 24.30
CA GLY A 719 -10.33 17.41 23.26
C GLY A 719 -9.79 16.45 22.21
N GLU A 720 -10.09 15.16 22.33
CA GLU A 720 -9.70 14.15 21.37
C GLU A 720 -10.74 14.11 20.23
N ALA A 721 -10.32 14.48 19.02
CA ALA A 721 -11.17 14.30 17.84
C ALA A 721 -11.32 12.80 17.54
N ILE A 722 -12.49 12.36 17.08
CA ILE A 722 -12.68 10.98 16.61
C ILE A 722 -11.73 10.74 15.42
N VAL A 723 -10.64 10.00 15.64
CA VAL A 723 -9.72 9.62 14.55
C VAL A 723 -10.03 8.20 14.02
N VAL A 724 -10.86 7.42 14.72
CA VAL A 724 -11.06 5.98 14.44
C VAL A 724 -12.50 5.52 14.71
N TYR A 725 -13.17 4.92 13.71
CA TYR A 725 -14.53 4.32 13.83
C TYR A 725 -14.62 3.09 14.75
N THR A 726 -13.51 2.62 15.32
CA THR A 726 -13.40 1.41 16.16
C THR A 726 -12.92 1.65 17.59
N SER A 727 -12.46 2.86 17.95
CA SER A 727 -12.14 3.17 19.34
C SER A 727 -13.39 3.66 20.07
N SER A 728 -14.01 2.79 20.87
CA SER A 728 -15.15 3.12 21.73
C SER A 728 -14.81 4.06 22.91
N GLU A 729 -13.58 4.57 22.99
CA GLU A 729 -13.04 5.19 24.21
C GLU A 729 -13.13 6.72 24.27
N ASN A 730 -13.53 7.38 23.17
CA ASN A 730 -13.55 8.85 23.05
C ASN A 730 -14.91 9.40 22.59
N ALA A 731 -16.01 8.75 22.98
CA ALA A 731 -17.37 9.21 22.67
C ALA A 731 -18.28 9.09 23.89
N TRP A 732 -19.32 9.93 23.98
CA TRP A 732 -20.41 9.73 24.93
C TRP A 732 -21.54 8.92 24.29
N ALA A 733 -22.19 8.06 25.08
CA ALA A 733 -23.35 7.28 24.65
C ALA A 733 -24.39 7.15 25.78
N SER A 734 -25.67 7.31 25.41
CA SER A 734 -26.80 7.12 26.31
C SER A 734 -27.32 5.68 26.27
N LYS A 735 -27.89 5.19 27.37
CA LYS A 735 -28.45 3.84 27.47
C LYS A 735 -29.85 3.81 26.85
N GLU A 736 -30.10 2.85 25.96
CA GLU A 736 -31.39 2.68 25.30
C GLU A 736 -32.53 2.35 26.30
N GLY A 737 -33.75 2.83 26.03
CA GLY A 737 -34.96 2.49 26.78
C GLY A 737 -35.25 3.33 28.03
N GLN A 738 -34.57 4.47 28.24
CA GLN A 738 -34.85 5.37 29.36
C GLN A 738 -36.04 6.32 29.06
N PRO A 739 -36.90 6.64 30.06
CA PRO A 739 -38.01 7.56 29.87
C PRO A 739 -37.52 9.01 29.72
N GLY A 740 -37.67 9.58 28.53
CA GLY A 740 -37.36 10.99 28.20
C GLY A 740 -36.32 11.14 27.07
N PRO A 741 -36.16 12.35 26.49
CA PRO A 741 -35.13 12.59 25.49
C PRO A 741 -33.74 12.48 26.12
N SER A 742 -32.83 11.75 25.49
CA SER A 742 -31.43 11.70 25.90
C SER A 742 -30.82 13.10 25.85
N TRP A 743 -30.27 13.56 26.97
CA TRP A 743 -29.55 14.82 27.08
C TRP A 743 -28.14 14.63 27.61
N TRP A 744 -27.28 15.58 27.26
CA TRP A 744 -25.91 15.76 27.71
C TRP A 744 -25.72 17.24 28.04
N GLN A 745 -25.02 17.53 29.13
CA GLN A 745 -24.83 18.87 29.68
C GLN A 745 -23.36 19.09 30.04
N VAL A 746 -22.85 20.27 29.74
CA VAL A 746 -21.51 20.73 30.16
C VAL A 746 -21.66 21.97 31.04
N ASP A 747 -21.00 21.95 32.18
CA ASP A 747 -20.92 23.11 33.08
C ASP A 747 -19.72 23.99 32.71
N LEU A 748 -19.99 25.17 32.14
CA LEU A 748 -18.97 26.13 31.76
C LEU A 748 -18.44 26.95 32.95
N GLY A 749 -18.98 26.76 34.16
CA GLY A 749 -18.57 27.38 35.43
C GLY A 749 -19.11 28.78 35.68
N GLU A 750 -19.50 29.51 34.63
CA GLU A 750 -20.15 30.82 34.71
C GLU A 750 -21.02 31.06 33.47
N PRO A 751 -21.97 32.01 33.50
CA PRO A 751 -22.78 32.35 32.31
C PRO A 751 -21.88 32.85 31.17
N GLN A 752 -21.82 32.09 30.07
CA GLN A 752 -21.05 32.41 28.87
C GLN A 752 -21.99 32.82 27.73
N ALA A 753 -21.58 33.81 26.94
CA ALA A 753 -22.24 34.10 25.67
C ALA A 753 -21.74 33.09 24.61
N VAL A 754 -22.54 32.05 24.35
CA VAL A 754 -22.19 30.99 23.41
C VAL A 754 -22.67 31.37 22.00
N ARG A 755 -21.73 31.55 21.07
CA ARG A 755 -22.03 31.86 19.65
C ARG A 755 -22.35 30.63 18.83
N GLU A 756 -21.72 29.49 19.14
CA GLU A 756 -21.84 28.24 18.39
C GLU A 756 -21.66 27.04 19.32
N VAL A 757 -22.40 25.95 19.07
CA VAL A 757 -22.19 24.63 19.68
C VAL A 757 -21.96 23.64 18.54
N ARG A 758 -20.77 23.04 18.47
CA ARG A 758 -20.44 22.00 17.49
C ARG A 758 -20.51 20.63 18.15
N VAL A 759 -21.31 19.74 17.58
CA VAL A 759 -21.45 18.35 18.01
C VAL A 759 -21.08 17.46 16.83
N TRP A 760 -20.15 16.53 17.03
CA TRP A 760 -19.79 15.53 16.03
C TRP A 760 -20.53 14.24 16.35
N TYR A 761 -21.41 13.81 15.44
CA TYR A 761 -22.15 12.56 15.57
C TYR A 761 -21.38 11.41 14.90
N ARG A 762 -21.50 10.21 15.46
CA ARG A 762 -20.91 8.97 14.92
C ARG A 762 -21.78 8.36 13.83
#